data_AF-A0A7Y9XNH2-F1
#
_entry.id   AF-A0A7Y9XNH2-F1
#
_cell.length_a   1.000
_cell.length_b   1.000
_cell.length_c   1.000
_cell.angle_alpha   90.00
_cell.angle_beta   90.00
_cell.angle_gamma   90.00
#
_symmetry.space_group_name_H-M   'P 1'
#
loop_
_entity.id
_entity.type
_entity.pdbx_description
1 polymer ?
#
loop_
_entity_poly.entity_id
_entity_poly.type
_entity_poly.pdbx_seq_one_letter_code
_entity_poly.pdbx_strand_id
1 'polypeptide(L)'
;MLLGLNLLKKTKDDFLTDLAYLAKSKDTLIFIDTNILSYLFKLHSAARQEFFDWAVGAIGEERLYLPAWCAGEYLAKVRENLLHTYTPKGKGDDQPRKALEAMLDTASLFVDDAVLRATSYAGTRTDYLTGFREAIDGLKQYTRAFKHQFDPDEIHAEIQEYLGTAVLESPLAKLCERAAKEGPARIEHRLPPGFRDEGKPENRLGDLIIWLELLEYSAERRADFTHVLFLTNDEKSDWVYAPSKRLDITRAGLRPVPNINPRLKIIDPRLVSEFRQIVGHSEVSICSLSSLVQGISKTDPTIIAQLAAAIQIDLGGSEGLPADIEMPVQAEPHAEPEAEPDTALGAVSAANAQAEPEIDVQDADVDQGKPNNLPAQPGQAVHDLPDEIAAAIQLEGYRDAAYETDAPGQLNDIISSLKSHNWYIQNPAIEKIKSILSEDFPPTSWFVLGRNIYQAACGNAQKAMDFMVNLDTRLKRFPEQVSTYILAGMTYEIYFNSQGALRDSPKAGYLAKPLALLAKDEYSDVRAFIRSKLEQAGAHLYFYPGDDRKRTVVVQSHPSETDDILDADKRRRLSSITIDGRQILVDVQPENDELLTRYRASYSATDILDDISATLSIPRWALTLQLAPEVDTSVRFVIPDDRWFTPRIAGEADGAGGAA
;
A
#
# COMPACT_ATOMS: atom_id res chain seq x y z
N MET A 1 -15.31 33.19 -13.15
CA MET A 1 -14.93 33.02 -11.73
C MET A 1 -16.09 32.42 -10.97
N LEU A 2 -15.83 31.44 -10.10
CA LEU A 2 -16.82 30.83 -9.21
C LEU A 2 -16.64 31.39 -7.78
N LEU A 3 -17.73 31.49 -7.00
CA LEU A 3 -17.71 32.03 -5.63
C LEU A 3 -17.15 31.04 -4.57
N GLY A 4 -16.32 30.08 -4.99
CA GLY A 4 -15.95 28.92 -4.18
C GLY A 4 -17.08 27.92 -3.98
N LEU A 5 -16.76 26.79 -3.33
CA LEU A 5 -17.71 25.73 -3.00
C LEU A 5 -17.76 25.53 -1.49
N ASN A 6 -18.81 26.03 -0.84
CA ASN A 6 -19.03 25.71 0.58
C ASN A 6 -19.35 24.21 0.80
N LEU A 7 -19.88 23.56 -0.24
CA LEU A 7 -20.16 22.12 -0.30
C LEU A 7 -19.55 21.53 -1.57
N LEU A 8 -18.59 20.61 -1.43
CA LEU A 8 -18.18 19.72 -2.50
C LEU A 8 -19.32 18.74 -2.79
N LYS A 9 -19.89 18.78 -4.00
CA LYS A 9 -20.99 17.90 -4.43
C LYS A 9 -20.51 16.50 -4.88
N LYS A 10 -19.51 15.97 -4.19
CA LYS A 10 -18.91 14.65 -4.39
C LYS A 10 -18.71 14.01 -3.02
N THR A 11 -18.86 12.70 -2.93
CA THR A 11 -18.37 11.93 -1.80
C THR A 11 -16.84 11.84 -1.85
N LYS A 12 -16.24 11.38 -0.75
CA LYS A 12 -14.81 11.03 -0.72
C LYS A 12 -14.48 9.94 -1.74
N ASP A 13 -15.44 9.07 -2.01
CA ASP A 13 -15.34 7.95 -2.92
C ASP A 13 -15.45 8.35 -4.39
N ASP A 14 -16.39 9.24 -4.73
CA ASP A 14 -16.49 9.80 -6.10
C ASP A 14 -15.20 10.55 -6.43
N PHE A 15 -14.77 11.46 -5.54
CA PHE A 15 -13.60 12.33 -5.74
C PHE A 15 -12.31 11.55 -6.06
N LEU A 16 -12.07 10.44 -5.37
CA LEU A 16 -10.90 9.59 -5.63
C LEU A 16 -11.05 8.75 -6.91
N THR A 17 -12.27 8.33 -7.22
CA THR A 17 -12.56 7.60 -8.47
C THR A 17 -12.39 8.52 -9.68
N ASP A 18 -12.78 9.79 -9.57
CA ASP A 18 -12.53 10.82 -10.58
C ASP A 18 -11.02 11.03 -10.82
N LEU A 19 -10.21 11.16 -9.74
CA LEU A 19 -8.76 11.32 -9.89
C LEU A 19 -8.11 10.10 -10.54
N ALA A 20 -8.57 8.89 -10.19
CA ALA A 20 -8.11 7.65 -10.80
C ALA A 20 -8.49 7.54 -12.29
N TYR A 21 -9.70 7.99 -12.64
CA TYR A 21 -10.17 8.09 -14.02
C TYR A 21 -9.33 9.09 -14.82
N LEU A 22 -9.12 10.30 -14.30
CA LEU A 22 -8.29 11.33 -14.94
C LEU A 22 -6.84 10.85 -15.17
N ALA A 23 -6.25 10.12 -14.23
CA ALA A 23 -4.90 9.57 -14.38
C ALA A 23 -4.79 8.44 -15.44
N LYS A 24 -5.91 7.77 -15.76
CA LYS A 24 -6.02 6.68 -16.75
C LYS A 24 -6.60 7.14 -18.11
N SER A 25 -7.27 8.30 -18.15
CA SER A 25 -7.94 8.82 -19.33
C SER A 25 -6.95 9.34 -20.36
N LYS A 26 -7.11 8.91 -21.61
CA LYS A 26 -6.28 9.36 -22.75
C LYS A 26 -6.50 10.85 -23.05
N ASP A 27 -7.72 11.33 -22.86
CA ASP A 27 -8.11 12.73 -23.05
C ASP A 27 -7.70 13.63 -21.86
N THR A 28 -6.77 13.21 -20.99
CA THR A 28 -6.30 14.00 -19.85
C THR A 28 -4.80 14.27 -19.92
N LEU A 29 -4.45 15.56 -20.04
CA LEU A 29 -3.08 16.03 -20.03
C LEU A 29 -2.58 16.21 -18.59
N ILE A 30 -1.44 15.59 -18.27
CA ILE A 30 -0.87 15.48 -16.93
C ILE A 30 0.44 16.28 -16.85
N PHE A 31 0.60 17.06 -15.78
CA PHE A 31 1.85 17.78 -15.48
C PHE A 31 2.40 17.42 -14.10
N ILE A 32 3.72 17.30 -13.96
CA ILE A 32 4.40 16.92 -12.71
C ILE A 32 5.20 18.08 -12.10
N ASP A 33 5.09 18.29 -10.79
CA ASP A 33 5.86 19.27 -10.01
C ASP A 33 7.24 18.74 -9.57
N THR A 34 8.24 19.63 -9.45
CA THR A 34 9.55 19.36 -8.83
C THR A 34 9.46 18.58 -7.51
N ASN A 35 8.44 18.86 -6.70
CA ASN A 35 8.25 18.21 -5.40
C ASN A 35 7.81 16.74 -5.49
N ILE A 36 7.36 16.27 -6.65
CA ILE A 36 7.11 14.86 -6.93
C ILE A 36 8.45 14.15 -7.20
N LEU A 37 9.33 14.76 -8.00
CA LEU A 37 10.69 14.26 -8.25
C LEU A 37 11.47 14.13 -6.94
N SER A 38 11.39 15.15 -6.06
CA SER A 38 12.02 15.09 -4.73
C SER A 38 11.41 14.03 -3.81
N TYR A 39 10.16 13.64 -4.02
CA TYR A 39 9.50 12.57 -3.27
C TYR A 39 10.07 11.18 -3.61
N LEU A 40 10.50 10.97 -4.86
CA LEU A 40 11.07 9.68 -5.29
C LEU A 40 12.33 9.31 -4.49
N PHE A 41 13.12 10.30 -4.04
CA PHE A 41 14.29 10.09 -3.17
C PHE A 41 13.95 9.56 -1.77
N LYS A 42 12.68 9.55 -1.36
CA LYS A 42 12.19 8.88 -0.14
C LYS A 42 11.78 7.43 -0.36
N LEU A 43 11.51 7.03 -1.61
CA LEU A 43 10.91 5.75 -1.95
C LEU A 43 11.98 4.68 -2.19
N HIS A 44 11.71 3.46 -1.74
CA HIS A 44 12.50 2.28 -2.12
C HIS A 44 12.24 1.91 -3.60
N SER A 45 13.21 1.25 -4.23
CA SER A 45 13.23 0.97 -5.68
C SER A 45 11.92 0.40 -6.23
N ALA A 46 11.32 -0.60 -5.58
CA ALA A 46 10.04 -1.17 -6.03
C ALA A 46 8.87 -0.16 -6.02
N ALA A 47 8.82 0.77 -5.05
CA ALA A 47 7.82 1.84 -5.03
C ALA A 47 8.12 2.95 -6.05
N ARG A 48 9.40 3.15 -6.43
CA ARG A 48 9.78 4.03 -7.55
C ARG A 48 9.38 3.40 -8.89
N GLN A 49 9.62 2.11 -9.07
CA GLN A 49 9.25 1.38 -10.30
C GLN A 49 7.74 1.43 -10.55
N GLU A 50 6.89 1.18 -9.56
CA GLU A 50 5.42 1.31 -9.72
C GLU A 50 4.99 2.72 -10.15
N PHE A 51 5.72 3.77 -9.74
CA PHE A 51 5.49 5.14 -10.20
C PHE A 51 5.98 5.34 -11.65
N PHE A 52 7.18 4.84 -11.99
CA PHE A 52 7.72 4.95 -13.34
C PHE A 52 6.91 4.14 -14.37
N ASP A 53 6.45 2.94 -14.03
CA ASP A 53 5.62 2.11 -14.90
C ASP A 53 4.31 2.84 -15.28
N TRP A 54 3.67 3.52 -14.31
CA TRP A 54 2.52 4.40 -14.58
C TRP A 54 2.90 5.62 -15.44
N ALA A 55 4.01 6.29 -15.10
CA ALA A 55 4.42 7.51 -15.78
C ALA A 55 4.80 7.26 -17.25
N VAL A 56 5.60 6.22 -17.52
CA VAL A 56 6.02 5.80 -18.86
C VAL A 56 4.83 5.47 -19.75
N GLY A 57 3.79 4.82 -19.21
CA GLY A 57 2.54 4.58 -19.94
C GLY A 57 1.88 5.89 -20.40
N ALA A 58 1.80 6.89 -19.53
CA ALA A 58 1.22 8.19 -19.86
C ALA A 58 2.14 9.09 -20.73
N ILE A 59 3.46 8.88 -20.71
CA ILE A 59 4.42 9.51 -21.63
C ILE A 59 4.27 8.93 -23.04
N GLY A 60 4.17 7.60 -23.15
CA GLY A 60 3.94 6.90 -24.43
C GLY A 60 2.58 7.18 -25.07
N GLU A 61 1.63 7.70 -24.30
CA GLU A 61 0.33 8.22 -24.76
C GLU A 61 0.34 9.74 -25.02
N GLU A 62 1.52 10.38 -25.12
CA GLU A 62 1.72 11.81 -25.37
C GLU A 62 0.92 12.75 -24.44
N ARG A 63 0.71 12.33 -23.19
CA ARG A 63 -0.17 13.02 -22.22
C ARG A 63 0.43 13.28 -20.85
N LEU A 64 1.71 12.98 -20.60
CA LEU A 64 2.38 13.32 -19.34
C LEU A 64 3.66 14.10 -19.58
N TYR A 65 3.79 15.24 -18.89
CA TYR A 65 4.90 16.18 -19.07
C TYR A 65 5.46 16.70 -17.74
N LEU A 66 6.76 16.98 -17.77
CA LEU A 66 7.49 17.69 -16.73
C LEU A 66 7.77 19.12 -17.22
N PRO A 67 7.18 20.16 -16.62
CA PRO A 67 7.46 21.55 -16.98
C PRO A 67 8.95 21.85 -16.92
N ALA A 68 9.45 22.59 -17.90
CA ALA A 68 10.85 22.99 -18.02
C ALA A 68 11.32 23.78 -16.80
N TRP A 69 10.43 24.55 -16.15
CA TRP A 69 10.76 25.20 -14.89
C TRP A 69 11.01 24.18 -13.77
N CYS A 70 10.16 23.17 -13.62
CA CYS A 70 10.33 22.10 -12.64
C CYS A 70 11.62 21.30 -12.90
N ALA A 71 11.89 20.96 -14.16
CA ALA A 71 13.15 20.33 -14.57
C ALA A 71 14.37 21.22 -14.26
N GLY A 72 14.25 22.54 -14.43
CA GLY A 72 15.30 23.51 -14.09
C GLY A 72 15.58 23.63 -12.59
N GLU A 73 14.54 23.62 -11.75
CA GLU A 73 14.68 23.59 -10.29
C GLU A 73 15.38 22.32 -9.80
N TYR A 74 15.00 21.16 -10.36
CA TYR A 74 15.65 19.88 -10.07
C TYR A 74 17.11 19.87 -10.56
N LEU A 75 17.37 20.31 -11.79
CA LEU A 75 18.71 20.43 -12.37
C LEU A 75 19.64 21.36 -11.56
N ALA A 76 19.10 22.39 -10.91
CA ALA A 76 19.89 23.19 -9.97
C ALA A 76 20.45 22.33 -8.82
N LYS A 77 19.65 21.42 -8.24
CA LYS A 77 20.11 20.51 -7.17
C LYS A 77 21.02 19.39 -7.65
N VAL A 78 20.90 18.95 -8.91
CA VAL A 78 21.94 18.12 -9.56
C VAL A 78 23.27 18.89 -9.62
N ARG A 79 23.25 20.11 -10.19
CA ARG A 79 24.47 20.93 -10.42
C ARG A 79 25.15 21.43 -9.13
N GLU A 80 24.38 21.61 -8.05
CA GLU A 80 24.90 21.98 -6.73
C GLU A 80 25.36 20.76 -5.90
N ASN A 81 25.21 19.54 -6.42
CA ASN A 81 25.41 18.27 -5.70
C ASN A 81 24.59 18.19 -4.39
N LEU A 82 23.32 18.62 -4.46
CA LEU A 82 22.37 18.65 -3.35
C LEU A 82 21.25 17.61 -3.46
N LEU A 83 21.33 16.64 -4.36
CA LEU A 83 20.35 15.53 -4.43
C LEU A 83 20.24 14.75 -3.11
N HIS A 84 21.36 14.63 -2.38
CA HIS A 84 21.41 14.08 -1.03
C HIS A 84 20.54 14.83 0.01
N THR A 85 20.01 16.02 -0.32
CA THR A 85 19.09 16.77 0.55
C THR A 85 17.63 16.35 0.40
N TYR A 86 17.30 15.61 -0.68
CA TYR A 86 15.97 15.01 -0.90
C TYR A 86 15.83 13.62 -0.23
N THR A 87 16.94 12.90 -0.01
CA THR A 87 16.88 11.61 0.69
C THR A 87 16.43 11.79 2.16
N PRO A 88 15.80 10.79 2.79
CA PRO A 88 15.40 10.87 4.18
C PRO A 88 16.62 11.14 5.06
N LYS A 89 16.64 12.30 5.73
CA LYS A 89 17.72 12.68 6.63
C LYS A 89 17.85 11.65 7.74
N GLY A 90 18.85 10.78 7.62
CA GLY A 90 19.29 9.90 8.70
C GLY A 90 19.70 10.76 9.90
N LYS A 91 18.79 10.91 10.86
CA LYS A 91 19.09 11.46 12.19
C LYS A 91 20.10 10.48 12.80
N GLY A 92 21.38 10.84 12.71
CA GLY A 92 22.50 9.89 12.70
C GLY A 92 22.36 8.75 13.71
N ASP A 93 22.58 7.52 13.22
CA ASP A 93 22.26 6.16 13.71
C ASP A 93 22.06 5.93 15.21
N ASP A 94 22.72 6.74 16.01
CA ASP A 94 22.82 6.68 17.46
C ASP A 94 21.69 7.41 18.20
N GLN A 95 20.92 8.34 17.61
CA GLN A 95 19.95 9.12 18.40
C GLN A 95 18.88 8.28 19.10
N PRO A 96 18.16 7.36 18.42
CA PRO A 96 17.21 6.47 19.09
C PRO A 96 17.89 5.52 20.08
N ARG A 97 19.12 5.09 19.75
CA ARG A 97 19.91 4.21 20.62
C ARG A 97 20.30 4.91 21.93
N LYS A 98 20.86 6.12 21.85
CA LYS A 98 21.25 6.94 23.00
C LYS A 98 20.07 7.34 23.87
N ALA A 99 18.88 7.54 23.28
CA ALA A 99 17.66 7.73 24.05
C ALA A 99 17.31 6.48 24.87
N LEU A 100 17.39 5.28 24.28
CA LEU A 100 17.14 4.01 24.98
C LEU A 100 18.24 3.68 26.00
N GLU A 101 19.51 4.00 25.71
CA GLU A 101 20.63 3.86 26.65
C GLU A 101 20.45 4.81 27.84
N ALA A 102 20.06 6.07 27.62
CA ALA A 102 19.72 7.00 28.71
C ALA A 102 18.48 6.56 29.52
N MET A 103 17.50 5.89 28.88
CA MET A 103 16.38 5.26 29.60
C MET A 103 16.83 4.07 30.45
N LEU A 104 17.76 3.24 29.96
CA LEU A 104 18.38 2.15 30.73
C LEU A 104 19.18 2.69 31.93
N ASP A 105 19.99 3.73 31.71
CA ASP A 105 20.76 4.37 32.77
C ASP A 105 19.81 4.98 33.82
N THR A 106 18.75 5.68 33.40
CA THR A 106 17.71 6.20 34.30
C THR A 106 17.01 5.09 35.08
N ALA A 107 16.60 3.99 34.41
CA ALA A 107 16.01 2.84 35.06
C ALA A 107 16.96 2.19 36.09
N SER A 108 18.27 2.17 35.80
CA SER A 108 19.26 1.62 36.73
C SER A 108 19.34 2.37 38.07
N LEU A 109 18.94 3.65 38.11
CA LEU A 109 18.95 4.46 39.34
C LEU A 109 17.82 4.14 40.31
N PHE A 110 16.64 3.69 39.84
CA PHE A 110 15.46 3.55 40.70
C PHE A 110 14.75 2.18 40.63
N VAL A 111 15.03 1.34 39.63
CA VAL A 111 14.40 0.02 39.53
C VAL A 111 15.08 -0.95 40.51
N ASP A 112 14.27 -1.51 41.42
CA ASP A 112 14.63 -2.57 42.35
C ASP A 112 13.63 -3.75 42.28
N ASP A 113 13.88 -4.82 43.04
CA ASP A 113 13.00 -5.99 43.02
C ASP A 113 11.59 -5.71 43.60
N ALA A 114 11.39 -4.62 44.36
CA ALA A 114 10.07 -4.23 44.85
C ALA A 114 9.26 -3.52 43.75
N VAL A 115 9.89 -2.62 42.99
CA VAL A 115 9.32 -2.00 41.79
C VAL A 115 8.97 -3.06 40.73
N LEU A 116 9.86 -4.04 40.50
CA LEU A 116 9.61 -5.13 39.56
C LEU A 116 8.44 -6.04 39.97
N ARG A 117 8.34 -6.40 41.25
CA ARG A 117 7.16 -7.12 41.79
C ARG A 117 5.86 -6.32 41.65
N ALA A 118 5.90 -5.00 41.90
CA ALA A 118 4.73 -4.13 41.79
C ALA A 118 4.27 -3.92 40.33
N THR A 119 5.16 -4.14 39.36
CA THR A 119 4.89 -4.03 37.91
C THR A 119 4.69 -5.39 37.23
N SER A 120 4.59 -6.47 38.01
CA SER A 120 4.40 -7.85 37.53
C SER A 120 5.52 -8.36 36.61
N TYR A 121 6.75 -7.85 36.72
CA TYR A 121 7.88 -8.36 35.97
C TYR A 121 8.41 -9.67 36.57
N ALA A 122 8.53 -10.70 35.74
CA ALA A 122 9.03 -12.02 36.14
C ALA A 122 10.56 -12.10 35.97
N GLY A 123 11.30 -11.70 37.02
CA GLY A 123 12.76 -11.78 37.07
C GLY A 123 13.34 -10.92 38.21
N THR A 124 14.66 -10.96 38.37
CA THR A 124 15.41 -10.06 39.26
C THR A 124 15.73 -8.73 38.57
N ARG A 125 16.19 -7.74 39.35
CA ARG A 125 16.81 -6.51 38.81
C ARG A 125 17.94 -6.79 37.81
N THR A 126 18.71 -7.86 38.01
CA THR A 126 19.80 -8.25 37.09
C THR A 126 19.25 -8.70 35.75
N ASP A 127 18.22 -9.55 35.76
CA ASP A 127 17.56 -10.05 34.54
C ASP A 127 16.90 -8.92 33.76
N TYR A 128 16.21 -8.01 34.47
CA TYR A 128 15.60 -6.81 33.90
C TYR A 128 16.62 -5.93 33.16
N LEU A 129 17.71 -5.54 33.82
CA LEU A 129 18.74 -4.67 33.21
C LEU A 129 19.52 -5.39 32.09
N THR A 130 19.65 -6.72 32.18
CA THR A 130 20.30 -7.54 31.13
C THR A 130 19.39 -7.60 29.90
N GLY A 131 18.13 -8.01 30.05
CA GLY A 131 17.16 -8.08 28.94
C GLY A 131 16.89 -6.71 28.27
N PHE A 132 16.91 -5.61 29.03
CA PHE A 132 16.83 -4.26 28.47
C PHE A 132 18.06 -3.94 27.60
N ARG A 133 19.28 -4.25 28.07
CA ARG A 133 20.52 -4.07 27.30
C ARG A 133 20.57 -4.99 26.08
N GLU A 134 20.11 -6.23 26.21
CA GLU A 134 19.97 -7.18 25.10
C GLU A 134 18.94 -6.71 24.06
N ALA A 135 17.84 -6.07 24.47
CA ALA A 135 16.91 -5.44 23.53
C ALA A 135 17.56 -4.25 22.78
N ILE A 136 18.28 -3.38 23.49
CA ILE A 136 19.05 -2.26 22.88
C ILE A 136 20.08 -2.78 21.88
N ASP A 137 20.73 -3.91 22.15
CA ASP A 137 21.72 -4.51 21.26
C ASP A 137 21.10 -5.37 20.14
N GLY A 138 19.97 -6.01 20.39
CA GLY A 138 19.15 -6.68 19.39
C GLY A 138 18.61 -5.72 18.32
N LEU A 139 18.48 -4.42 18.63
CA LEU A 139 18.16 -3.38 17.66
C LEU A 139 19.31 -3.10 16.66
N LYS A 140 20.58 -3.38 17.00
CA LYS A 140 21.76 -3.08 16.15
C LYS A 140 21.66 -3.70 14.74
N GLN A 141 21.07 -4.89 14.62
CA GLN A 141 20.92 -5.58 13.34
C GLN A 141 19.92 -4.87 12.41
N TYR A 142 18.88 -4.25 12.96
CA TYR A 142 17.86 -3.52 12.22
C TYR A 142 18.29 -2.08 11.93
N THR A 143 18.87 -1.37 12.90
CA THR A 143 19.38 -0.01 12.69
C THR A 143 20.58 0.04 11.73
N ARG A 144 21.29 -1.08 11.52
CA ARG A 144 22.28 -1.21 10.45
C ARG A 144 21.70 -0.92 9.06
N ALA A 145 20.40 -1.16 8.82
CA ALA A 145 19.76 -0.82 7.55
C ALA A 145 19.75 0.69 7.29
N PHE A 146 19.69 1.53 8.33
CA PHE A 146 19.72 3.00 8.19
C PHE A 146 21.09 3.55 7.74
N LYS A 147 22.14 2.73 7.75
CA LYS A 147 23.45 3.05 7.13
C LYS A 147 23.44 2.92 5.61
N HIS A 148 22.48 2.18 5.05
CA HIS A 148 22.22 2.21 3.63
C HIS A 148 21.37 3.46 3.34
N GLN A 149 22.05 4.54 3.01
CA GLN A 149 21.41 5.68 2.36
C GLN A 149 21.06 5.28 0.92
N PHE A 150 19.95 5.78 0.41
CA PHE A 150 19.67 5.73 -1.01
C PHE A 150 20.79 6.44 -1.77
N ASP A 151 21.29 5.81 -2.83
CA ASP A 151 22.27 6.44 -3.71
C ASP A 151 21.55 7.52 -4.54
N PRO A 152 21.92 8.82 -4.40
CA PRO A 152 21.25 9.88 -5.13
C PRO A 152 21.52 9.84 -6.63
N ASP A 153 22.64 9.25 -7.06
CA ASP A 153 23.03 9.17 -8.46
C ASP A 153 22.32 7.99 -9.16
N GLU A 154 22.06 6.89 -8.45
CA GLU A 154 21.17 5.79 -8.91
C GLU A 154 19.75 6.32 -9.17
N ILE A 155 19.17 7.04 -8.21
CA ILE A 155 17.82 7.62 -8.35
C ILE A 155 17.79 8.72 -9.43
N HIS A 156 18.88 9.46 -9.60
CA HIS A 156 18.99 10.43 -10.70
C HIS A 156 19.00 9.74 -12.06
N ALA A 157 19.71 8.63 -12.20
CA ALA A 157 19.74 7.84 -13.43
C ALA A 157 18.34 7.27 -13.77
N GLU A 158 17.62 6.69 -12.79
CA GLU A 158 16.23 6.26 -12.98
C GLU A 158 15.32 7.41 -13.44
N ILE A 159 15.40 8.59 -12.81
CA ILE A 159 14.61 9.76 -13.18
C ILE A 159 14.96 10.23 -14.61
N GLN A 160 16.24 10.19 -15.00
CA GLN A 160 16.66 10.55 -16.34
C GLN A 160 16.16 9.55 -17.40
N GLU A 161 16.22 8.24 -17.10
CA GLU A 161 15.76 7.16 -17.98
C GLU A 161 14.24 7.24 -18.22
N TYR A 162 13.45 7.30 -17.14
CA TYR A 162 11.99 7.15 -17.23
C TYR A 162 11.22 8.46 -17.45
N LEU A 163 11.77 9.63 -17.06
CA LEU A 163 11.09 10.93 -17.13
C LEU A 163 11.82 11.97 -18.00
N GLY A 164 13.05 11.71 -18.44
CA GLY A 164 13.85 12.68 -19.20
C GLY A 164 13.23 13.11 -20.53
N THR A 165 12.48 12.21 -21.18
CA THR A 165 11.74 12.48 -22.44
C THR A 165 10.46 13.29 -22.24
N ALA A 166 9.98 13.45 -20.99
CA ALA A 166 8.76 14.20 -20.67
C ALA A 166 9.00 15.70 -20.45
N VAL A 167 10.25 16.17 -20.48
CA VAL A 167 10.61 17.58 -20.24
C VAL A 167 10.10 18.46 -21.39
N LEU A 168 9.37 19.53 -21.07
CA LEU A 168 8.87 20.49 -22.07
C LEU A 168 9.99 21.33 -22.70
N GLU A 169 9.90 21.60 -24.00
CA GLU A 169 10.73 22.60 -24.71
C GLU A 169 10.14 24.02 -24.59
N SER A 170 9.97 24.49 -23.36
CA SER A 170 9.24 25.74 -23.08
C SER A 170 10.12 27.00 -23.13
N PRO A 171 9.59 28.17 -23.57
CA PRO A 171 10.36 29.41 -23.73
C PRO A 171 10.57 30.13 -22.37
N LEU A 172 11.31 29.52 -21.45
CA LEU A 172 11.45 29.97 -20.06
C LEU A 172 11.80 31.45 -19.89
N ALA A 173 12.65 32.03 -20.76
CA ALA A 173 12.98 33.46 -20.69
C ALA A 173 11.76 34.38 -20.84
N LYS A 174 10.82 34.05 -21.75
CA LYS A 174 9.54 34.75 -21.97
C LYS A 174 8.60 34.57 -20.78
N LEU A 175 8.53 33.36 -20.22
CA LEU A 175 7.71 33.05 -19.05
C LEU A 175 8.22 33.79 -17.81
N CYS A 176 9.55 33.88 -17.62
CA CYS A 176 10.19 34.69 -16.58
C CYS A 176 9.92 36.19 -16.75
N GLU A 177 10.01 36.74 -17.97
CA GLU A 177 9.67 38.15 -18.23
C GLU A 177 8.20 38.44 -17.88
N ARG A 178 7.29 37.56 -18.29
CA ARG A 178 5.86 37.64 -17.99
C ARG A 178 5.59 37.55 -16.48
N ALA A 179 6.19 36.58 -15.80
CA ALA A 179 6.08 36.41 -14.35
C ALA A 179 6.67 37.61 -13.57
N ALA A 180 7.79 38.18 -14.02
CA ALA A 180 8.38 39.37 -13.40
C ALA A 180 7.49 40.62 -13.54
N LYS A 181 6.71 40.69 -14.63
CA LYS A 181 5.75 41.78 -14.90
C LYS A 181 4.43 41.63 -14.15
N GLU A 182 3.87 40.41 -14.07
CA GLU A 182 2.59 40.14 -13.40
C GLU A 182 2.74 39.92 -11.88
N GLY A 183 3.83 39.25 -11.48
CA GLY A 183 4.06 38.73 -10.13
C GLY A 183 3.90 39.74 -8.99
N PRO A 184 4.48 40.96 -9.05
CA PRO A 184 4.34 41.94 -7.98
C PRO A 184 2.87 42.29 -7.65
N ALA A 185 2.04 42.49 -8.68
CA ALA A 185 0.61 42.76 -8.51
C ALA A 185 -0.18 41.52 -8.06
N ARG A 186 0.24 40.31 -8.49
CA ARG A 186 -0.34 39.06 -7.98
C ARG A 186 -0.08 38.89 -6.49
N ILE A 187 1.14 39.14 -6.03
CA ILE A 187 1.52 39.07 -4.61
C ILE A 187 0.73 40.12 -3.80
N GLU A 188 0.77 41.39 -4.20
CA GLU A 188 0.08 42.50 -3.51
C GLU A 188 -1.42 42.22 -3.32
N HIS A 189 -2.09 41.72 -4.35
CA HIS A 189 -3.53 41.44 -4.33
C HIS A 189 -3.89 40.00 -3.95
N ARG A 190 -2.90 39.18 -3.56
CA ARG A 190 -3.05 37.75 -3.22
C ARG A 190 -3.80 36.95 -4.31
N LEU A 191 -3.48 37.23 -5.58
CA LEU A 191 -3.95 36.47 -6.74
C LEU A 191 -3.03 35.25 -6.93
N PRO A 192 -3.57 34.04 -7.10
CA PRO A 192 -2.76 32.83 -7.17
C PRO A 192 -2.07 32.63 -8.52
N PRO A 193 -1.10 31.70 -8.59
CA PRO A 193 -0.43 31.04 -7.48
C PRO A 193 0.85 31.81 -7.04
N GLY A 194 1.54 31.34 -6.02
CA GLY A 194 2.84 31.86 -5.57
C GLY A 194 2.82 33.05 -4.60
N PHE A 195 1.66 33.62 -4.25
CA PHE A 195 1.60 34.72 -3.28
C PHE A 195 1.96 34.29 -1.84
N ARG A 196 2.06 32.99 -1.57
CA ARG A 196 2.61 32.46 -0.31
C ARG A 196 4.13 32.49 -0.23
N ASP A 197 4.81 32.64 -1.36
CA ASP A 197 6.26 32.48 -1.47
C ASP A 197 7.04 33.81 -1.55
N GLU A 198 6.37 34.94 -1.28
CA GLU A 198 6.96 36.29 -1.20
C GLU A 198 8.22 36.36 -0.32
N GLY A 199 8.25 35.59 0.78
CA GLY A 199 9.37 35.54 1.72
C GLY A 199 10.58 34.70 1.29
N LYS A 200 10.54 34.02 0.14
CA LYS A 200 11.69 33.26 -0.38
C LYS A 200 12.74 34.23 -0.97
N PRO A 201 14.04 34.09 -0.63
CA PRO A 201 15.09 34.97 -1.18
C PRO A 201 15.34 34.74 -2.68
N GLU A 202 15.10 33.51 -3.13
CA GLU A 202 15.21 33.06 -4.52
C GLU A 202 13.92 32.33 -4.91
N ASN A 203 13.63 32.22 -6.21
CA ASN A 203 12.49 31.47 -6.74
C ASN A 203 11.08 31.87 -6.20
N ARG A 204 10.92 33.10 -5.69
CA ARG A 204 9.63 33.67 -5.20
C ARG A 204 8.50 33.77 -6.25
N LEU A 205 8.77 33.39 -7.50
CA LEU A 205 7.82 33.38 -8.62
C LEU A 205 7.71 32.00 -9.31
N GLY A 206 8.36 30.94 -8.79
CA GLY A 206 8.41 29.63 -9.43
C GLY A 206 7.02 29.06 -9.70
N ASP A 207 6.17 29.01 -8.66
CA ASP A 207 4.75 28.63 -8.75
C ASP A 207 4.01 29.34 -9.89
N LEU A 208 4.25 30.65 -10.07
CA LEU A 208 3.65 31.44 -11.14
C LEU A 208 4.23 31.06 -12.51
N ILE A 209 5.55 30.84 -12.63
CA ILE A 209 6.17 30.42 -13.90
C ILE A 209 5.65 29.05 -14.34
N ILE A 210 5.56 28.09 -13.41
CA ILE A 210 4.95 26.76 -13.64
C ILE A 210 3.51 26.92 -14.13
N TRP A 211 2.71 27.75 -13.47
CA TRP A 211 1.32 28.00 -13.88
C TRP A 211 1.21 28.63 -15.26
N LEU A 212 2.07 29.60 -15.60
CA LEU A 212 2.12 30.21 -16.92
C LEU A 212 2.57 29.22 -18.00
N GLU A 213 3.48 28.30 -17.68
CA GLU A 213 3.94 27.23 -18.57
C GLU A 213 2.81 26.24 -18.88
N LEU A 214 2.12 25.76 -17.83
CA LEU A 214 0.91 24.92 -17.94
C LEU A 214 -0.16 25.58 -18.82
N LEU A 215 -0.40 26.87 -18.63
CA LEU A 215 -1.41 27.63 -19.38
C LEU A 215 -1.07 27.78 -20.87
N GLU A 216 0.18 28.08 -21.22
CA GLU A 216 0.58 28.27 -22.61
C GLU A 216 0.60 26.92 -23.36
N TYR A 217 1.19 25.86 -22.79
CA TYR A 217 1.20 24.52 -23.40
C TYR A 217 -0.22 23.91 -23.52
N SER A 218 -1.07 24.08 -22.50
CA SER A 218 -2.48 23.64 -22.57
C SER A 218 -3.27 24.38 -23.64
N ALA A 219 -3.03 25.68 -23.84
CA ALA A 219 -3.73 26.46 -24.87
C ALA A 219 -3.34 26.04 -26.29
N GLU A 220 -2.09 25.62 -26.50
CA GLU A 220 -1.59 25.10 -27.77
C GLU A 220 -2.18 23.72 -28.10
N ARG A 221 -2.23 22.80 -27.13
CA ARG A 221 -2.72 21.42 -27.30
C ARG A 221 -4.21 21.18 -27.00
N ARG A 222 -5.01 22.24 -26.84
CA ARG A 222 -6.44 22.22 -26.43
C ARG A 222 -7.43 21.41 -27.31
N ALA A 223 -6.95 20.74 -28.35
CA ALA A 223 -7.74 19.83 -29.19
C ALA A 223 -7.47 18.34 -28.87
N ASP A 224 -6.36 18.06 -28.18
CA ASP A 224 -5.82 16.72 -27.92
C ASP A 224 -6.34 16.14 -26.59
N PHE A 225 -6.87 17.01 -25.71
CA PHE A 225 -7.36 16.66 -24.38
C PHE A 225 -8.67 17.37 -24.05
N THR A 226 -9.40 16.82 -23.08
CA THR A 226 -10.61 17.44 -22.50
C THR A 226 -10.39 17.95 -21.07
N HIS A 227 -9.39 17.41 -20.36
CA HIS A 227 -9.08 17.73 -18.96
C HIS A 227 -7.58 17.93 -18.72
N VAL A 228 -7.20 18.75 -17.74
CA VAL A 228 -5.81 18.88 -17.26
C VAL A 228 -5.67 18.46 -15.79
N LEU A 229 -4.66 17.66 -15.47
CA LEU A 229 -4.35 17.20 -14.12
C LEU A 229 -2.92 17.61 -13.71
N PHE A 230 -2.81 18.52 -12.75
CA PHE A 230 -1.52 18.89 -12.15
C PHE A 230 -1.25 18.02 -10.91
N LEU A 231 -0.15 17.26 -10.94
CA LEU A 231 0.31 16.40 -9.86
C LEU A 231 1.38 17.15 -9.03
N THR A 232 0.98 17.57 -7.83
CA THR A 232 1.85 18.29 -6.89
C THR A 232 1.47 18.00 -5.44
N ASN A 233 2.46 17.79 -4.58
CA ASN A 233 2.27 17.73 -3.13
C ASN A 233 2.22 19.13 -2.49
N ASP A 234 2.24 20.21 -3.28
CA ASP A 234 2.00 21.56 -2.77
C ASP A 234 0.51 21.77 -2.50
N GLU A 235 0.16 21.77 -1.21
CA GLU A 235 -1.20 22.00 -0.75
C GLU A 235 -1.36 23.38 -0.05
N LYS A 236 -0.55 24.39 -0.43
CA LYS A 236 -0.71 25.78 0.02
C LYS A 236 -2.06 26.36 -0.43
N SER A 237 -2.56 27.36 0.32
CA SER A 237 -3.86 27.99 0.07
C SER A 237 -3.93 28.92 -1.17
N ASP A 238 -2.90 28.97 -1.99
CA ASP A 238 -2.83 29.66 -3.27
C ASP A 238 -2.80 28.69 -4.46
N TRP A 239 -2.51 27.40 -4.25
CA TRP A 239 -2.82 26.34 -5.20
C TRP A 239 -4.20 25.73 -4.97
N VAL A 240 -4.54 25.45 -3.70
CA VAL A 240 -5.71 24.63 -3.36
C VAL A 240 -6.73 25.32 -2.47
N TYR A 241 -7.99 24.99 -2.71
CA TYR A 241 -9.16 25.35 -1.92
C TYR A 241 -9.79 24.10 -1.29
N ALA A 242 -10.13 24.17 0.00
CA ALA A 242 -10.80 23.08 0.72
C ALA A 242 -12.23 23.49 1.12
N PRO A 243 -13.27 22.99 0.42
CA PRO A 243 -14.68 23.13 0.81
C PRO A 243 -14.91 22.79 2.28
N SER A 244 -15.78 23.53 2.98
CA SER A 244 -16.05 23.28 4.41
C SER A 244 -16.83 21.97 4.63
N LYS A 245 -17.66 21.60 3.66
CA LYS A 245 -18.44 20.37 3.63
C LYS A 245 -18.20 19.59 2.34
N ARG A 246 -18.39 18.28 2.41
CA ARG A 246 -18.53 17.37 1.26
C ARG A 246 -19.86 16.63 1.35
N LEU A 247 -20.26 15.90 0.31
CA LEU A 247 -21.29 14.88 0.47
C LEU A 247 -20.67 13.62 1.09
N ASP A 248 -21.48 12.81 1.75
CA ASP A 248 -21.12 11.45 2.18
C ASP A 248 -22.38 10.58 2.23
N ILE A 249 -22.20 9.26 2.11
CA ILE A 249 -23.30 8.30 2.20
C ILE A 249 -23.53 7.99 3.68
N THR A 250 -24.68 8.41 4.21
CA THR A 250 -25.10 8.11 5.59
C THR A 250 -26.26 7.12 5.58
N ARG A 251 -26.53 6.48 6.72
CA ARG A 251 -27.74 5.65 6.95
C ARG A 251 -29.04 6.34 6.55
N ALA A 252 -29.07 7.67 6.62
CA ALA A 252 -30.22 8.50 6.23
C ALA A 252 -30.06 9.16 4.84
N GLY A 253 -29.32 8.49 3.93
CA GLY A 253 -29.06 8.89 2.56
C GLY A 253 -27.79 9.75 2.36
N LEU A 254 -27.59 10.18 1.12
CA LEU A 254 -26.52 11.09 0.72
C LEU A 254 -26.71 12.47 1.37
N ARG A 255 -25.78 12.91 2.22
CA ARG A 255 -25.93 14.15 3.03
C ARG A 255 -24.63 14.98 3.10
N PRO A 256 -24.73 16.32 3.31
CA PRO A 256 -23.56 17.15 3.59
C PRO A 256 -22.93 16.86 4.96
N VAL A 257 -21.63 16.53 4.98
CA VAL A 257 -20.83 16.31 6.20
C VAL A 257 -19.62 17.27 6.24
N PRO A 258 -18.99 17.50 7.42
CA PRO A 258 -17.75 18.26 7.51
C PRO A 258 -16.60 17.61 6.73
N ASN A 259 -15.85 18.41 5.98
CA ASN A 259 -14.71 17.93 5.18
C ASN A 259 -13.42 17.91 6.01
N ILE A 260 -13.26 16.89 6.87
CA ILE A 260 -12.17 16.80 7.85
C ILE A 260 -11.21 15.64 7.55
N ASN A 261 -11.69 14.39 7.61
CA ASN A 261 -10.85 13.19 7.44
C ASN A 261 -11.32 12.37 6.21
N PRO A 262 -10.51 12.27 5.13
CA PRO A 262 -9.42 13.19 4.79
C PRO A 262 -10.00 14.57 4.46
N ARG A 263 -9.17 15.60 4.41
CA ARG A 263 -9.60 16.94 4.01
C ARG A 263 -9.45 17.11 2.51
N LEU A 264 -10.52 16.87 1.77
CA LEU A 264 -10.52 16.91 0.30
C LEU A 264 -10.26 18.34 -0.19
N LYS A 265 -9.33 18.46 -1.12
CA LYS A 265 -8.83 19.72 -1.69
C LYS A 265 -9.08 19.72 -3.20
N ILE A 266 -9.41 20.88 -3.75
CA ILE A 266 -9.56 21.13 -5.19
C ILE A 266 -8.70 22.33 -5.58
N ILE A 267 -8.43 22.53 -6.86
CA ILE A 267 -7.71 23.70 -7.36
C ILE A 267 -8.46 25.01 -7.02
N ASP A 268 -7.73 26.10 -6.76
CA ASP A 268 -8.34 27.39 -6.42
C ASP A 268 -9.29 27.87 -7.55
N PRO A 269 -10.56 28.25 -7.25
CA PRO A 269 -11.54 28.70 -8.24
C PRO A 269 -11.14 29.92 -9.09
N ARG A 270 -10.09 30.65 -8.70
CA ARG A 270 -9.49 31.75 -9.46
C ARG A 270 -8.59 31.22 -10.56
N LEU A 271 -7.77 30.20 -10.27
CA LEU A 271 -6.95 29.48 -11.26
C LEU A 271 -7.84 28.83 -12.34
N VAL A 272 -8.90 28.14 -11.94
CA VAL A 272 -9.93 27.60 -12.86
C VAL A 272 -10.53 28.69 -13.75
N SER A 273 -10.71 29.91 -13.21
CA SER A 273 -11.26 31.03 -13.97
C SER A 273 -10.27 31.67 -14.94
N GLU A 274 -8.97 31.59 -14.67
CA GLU A 274 -7.89 32.04 -15.56
C GLU A 274 -7.65 31.02 -16.66
N PHE A 275 -7.54 29.74 -16.31
CA PHE A 275 -7.40 28.62 -17.24
C PHE A 275 -8.51 28.63 -18.30
N ARG A 276 -9.77 28.84 -17.88
CA ARG A 276 -10.90 28.97 -18.81
C ARG A 276 -10.83 30.19 -19.73
N GLN A 277 -10.17 31.28 -19.34
CA GLN A 277 -10.00 32.47 -20.18
C GLN A 277 -8.92 32.29 -21.24
N ILE A 278 -7.94 31.41 -21.00
CA ILE A 278 -6.77 31.20 -21.87
C ILE A 278 -6.96 29.96 -22.76
N VAL A 279 -7.31 28.81 -22.18
CA VAL A 279 -7.45 27.52 -22.90
C VAL A 279 -8.85 27.37 -23.51
N GLY A 280 -9.89 27.82 -22.79
CA GLY A 280 -11.28 27.93 -23.27
C GLY A 280 -12.32 27.08 -22.52
N HIS A 281 -11.90 26.11 -21.71
CA HIS A 281 -12.75 25.23 -20.89
C HIS A 281 -12.35 25.31 -19.41
N SER A 282 -13.20 24.83 -18.49
CA SER A 282 -12.96 24.91 -17.03
C SER A 282 -12.28 23.67 -16.43
N GLU A 283 -11.97 22.67 -17.25
CA GLU A 283 -11.68 21.32 -16.77
C GLU A 283 -10.18 21.15 -16.49
N VAL A 284 -9.76 21.75 -15.38
CA VAL A 284 -8.43 21.63 -14.77
C VAL A 284 -8.58 21.14 -13.33
N SER A 285 -7.66 20.31 -12.87
CA SER A 285 -7.66 19.73 -11.53
C SER A 285 -6.24 19.59 -10.99
N ILE A 286 -6.14 19.46 -9.68
CA ILE A 286 -4.87 19.35 -8.95
C ILE A 286 -5.00 18.18 -7.97
N CYS A 287 -3.92 17.42 -7.78
CA CYS A 287 -3.88 16.33 -6.81
C CYS A 287 -2.49 16.15 -6.21
N SER A 288 -2.46 15.81 -4.93
CA SER A 288 -1.27 15.28 -4.26
C SER A 288 -1.05 13.81 -4.60
N LEU A 289 0.20 13.35 -4.54
CA LEU A 289 0.57 11.98 -4.86
C LEU A 289 -0.17 10.97 -3.97
N SER A 290 -0.40 11.31 -2.70
CA SER A 290 -1.23 10.51 -1.79
C SER A 290 -2.69 10.39 -2.24
N SER A 291 -3.28 11.48 -2.77
CA SER A 291 -4.64 11.48 -3.30
C SER A 291 -4.74 10.66 -4.60
N LEU A 292 -3.77 10.82 -5.50
CA LEU A 292 -3.66 10.04 -6.74
C LEU A 292 -3.50 8.55 -6.46
N VAL A 293 -2.53 8.16 -5.64
CA VAL A 293 -2.21 6.76 -5.30
C VAL A 293 -3.33 6.11 -4.48
N GLN A 294 -4.07 6.86 -3.65
CA GLN A 294 -5.28 6.32 -3.00
C GLN A 294 -6.44 6.13 -3.99
N GLY A 295 -6.58 7.00 -5.01
CA GLY A 295 -7.54 6.83 -6.09
C GLY A 295 -7.23 5.62 -6.98
N ILE A 296 -5.98 5.51 -7.44
CA ILE A 296 -5.53 4.35 -8.21
C ILE A 296 -5.72 3.08 -7.37
N SER A 297 -5.34 3.06 -6.09
CA SER A 297 -5.46 1.86 -5.23
C SER A 297 -6.89 1.38 -5.03
N LYS A 298 -7.88 2.26 -5.24
CA LYS A 298 -9.29 1.89 -5.21
C LYS A 298 -9.75 1.22 -6.51
N THR A 299 -9.18 1.60 -7.66
CA THR A 299 -9.60 1.10 -8.99
C THR A 299 -8.72 -0.05 -9.50
N ASP A 300 -7.41 0.00 -9.24
CA ASP A 300 -6.47 -1.10 -9.40
C ASP A 300 -5.44 -1.07 -8.24
N PRO A 301 -5.66 -1.84 -7.16
CA PRO A 301 -4.70 -1.96 -6.06
C PRO A 301 -3.43 -2.72 -6.43
N THR A 302 -3.42 -3.48 -7.54
CA THR A 302 -2.33 -4.39 -7.90
C THR A 302 -1.16 -3.74 -8.63
N ILE A 303 -1.35 -2.55 -9.23
CA ILE A 303 -0.30 -1.83 -9.97
C ILE A 303 0.60 -1.00 -9.03
N ILE A 304 0.13 -0.62 -7.83
CA ILE A 304 0.79 0.39 -6.97
C ILE A 304 0.84 0.01 -5.47
N ALA A 305 1.03 -1.28 -5.17
CA ALA A 305 0.96 -1.79 -3.81
C ALA A 305 2.14 -1.33 -2.92
N GLN A 306 3.35 -1.23 -3.49
CA GLN A 306 4.54 -0.75 -2.79
C GLN A 306 4.49 0.77 -2.57
N LEU A 307 4.12 1.53 -3.59
CA LEU A 307 3.96 2.98 -3.59
C LEU A 307 2.87 3.42 -2.59
N ALA A 308 1.73 2.72 -2.56
CA ALA A 308 0.67 2.96 -1.57
C ALA A 308 1.16 2.70 -0.14
N ALA A 309 1.93 1.63 0.10
CA ALA A 309 2.47 1.32 1.42
C ALA A 309 3.51 2.37 1.87
N ALA A 310 4.44 2.74 1.00
CA ALA A 310 5.49 3.72 1.30
C ALA A 310 4.93 5.11 1.64
N ILE A 311 3.92 5.57 0.89
CA ILE A 311 3.26 6.87 1.14
C ILE A 311 2.50 6.87 2.48
N GLN A 312 1.88 5.74 2.88
CA GLN A 312 1.22 5.65 4.19
C GLN A 312 2.20 5.70 5.37
N ILE A 313 3.45 5.24 5.20
CA ILE A 313 4.50 5.34 6.22
C ILE A 313 4.92 6.81 6.41
N ASP A 314 5.17 7.55 5.32
CA ASP A 314 5.55 8.97 5.37
C ASP A 314 4.43 9.83 5.99
N LEU A 315 3.16 9.56 5.63
CA LEU A 315 1.99 10.19 6.24
C LEU A 315 1.86 9.87 7.74
N GLY A 316 1.97 8.59 8.13
CA GLY A 316 1.89 8.17 9.53
C GLY A 316 3.04 8.71 10.40
N GLY A 317 4.23 8.91 9.81
CA GLY A 317 5.34 9.60 10.45
C GLY A 317 5.10 11.09 10.66
N SER A 318 4.29 11.72 9.80
CA SER A 318 3.98 13.16 9.87
C SER A 318 2.95 13.52 10.96
N GLU A 319 2.09 12.59 11.39
CA GLU A 319 1.10 12.83 12.45
C GLU A 319 1.68 12.55 13.87
N GLY A 320 2.95 12.14 13.95
CA GLY A 320 3.62 11.65 15.16
C GLY A 320 4.06 12.69 16.20
N LEU A 321 3.28 13.76 16.44
CA LEU A 321 3.36 14.63 17.64
C LEU A 321 2.19 15.66 17.62
N PRO A 322 1.31 15.70 18.64
CA PRO A 322 0.28 16.75 18.73
C PRO A 322 0.92 18.13 18.90
N ALA A 323 0.63 19.05 17.98
CA ALA A 323 1.14 20.42 18.00
C ALA A 323 0.35 21.36 18.96
N ASP A 324 -0.58 20.80 19.73
CA ASP A 324 -1.49 21.51 20.64
C ASP A 324 -1.26 21.07 22.10
N ILE A 325 -0.19 21.61 22.72
CA ILE A 325 -0.18 21.89 24.16
C ILE A 325 -0.05 23.40 24.30
N GLU A 326 -1.16 24.07 24.60
CA GLU A 326 -1.17 25.50 24.92
C GLU A 326 -0.28 25.74 26.16
N MET A 327 0.87 26.40 25.98
CA MET A 327 1.72 26.80 27.10
C MET A 327 1.00 27.86 27.95
N PRO A 328 0.76 27.61 29.26
CA PRO A 328 0.24 28.64 30.15
C PRO A 328 1.32 29.70 30.38
N VAL A 329 1.04 30.95 29.99
CA VAL A 329 1.95 32.07 30.24
C VAL A 329 1.87 32.51 31.70
N GLN A 330 2.94 32.31 32.48
CA GLN A 330 3.34 33.24 33.55
C GLN A 330 4.76 33.04 34.13
N ALA A 331 5.50 34.15 34.13
CA ALA A 331 6.45 34.63 35.15
C ALA A 331 7.58 33.73 35.74
N GLU A 332 8.81 34.17 35.48
CA GLU A 332 9.97 34.09 36.41
C GLU A 332 9.70 34.87 37.73
N PRO A 333 10.50 34.74 38.83
CA PRO A 333 11.97 34.51 38.83
C PRO A 333 12.61 33.65 39.97
N HIS A 334 13.92 33.43 39.83
CA HIS A 334 14.98 33.19 40.84
C HIS A 334 14.74 32.29 42.09
N ALA A 335 15.56 31.24 42.25
CA ALA A 335 16.70 31.21 43.21
C ALA A 335 17.38 29.82 43.35
N GLU A 336 18.73 29.80 43.38
CA GLU A 336 19.60 28.73 43.92
C GLU A 336 20.01 29.08 45.39
N PRO A 337 20.78 28.26 46.14
CA PRO A 337 21.14 26.83 46.03
C PRO A 337 20.86 26.02 47.33
N GLU A 338 21.29 24.75 47.45
CA GLU A 338 22.36 24.32 48.40
C GLU A 338 22.63 22.79 48.48
N ALA A 339 23.92 22.45 48.58
CA ALA A 339 24.57 21.35 49.32
C ALA A 339 24.35 19.84 49.02
N GLU A 340 25.47 19.20 48.60
CA GLU A 340 25.93 17.83 48.89
C GLU A 340 26.16 17.58 50.42
N PRO A 341 26.46 16.36 50.99
CA PRO A 341 27.20 15.25 50.36
C PRO A 341 26.92 13.75 50.76
N ASP A 342 27.27 12.87 49.80
CA ASP A 342 28.19 11.71 49.84
C ASP A 342 28.31 10.68 51.01
N THR A 343 28.35 9.38 50.60
CA THR A 343 28.91 8.16 51.26
C THR A 343 28.51 7.66 52.68
N ALA A 344 28.20 6.35 52.83
CA ALA A 344 29.17 5.31 53.32
C ALA A 344 28.57 4.00 53.95
N LEU A 345 28.79 2.85 53.28
CA LEU A 345 29.25 1.52 53.79
C LEU A 345 28.53 0.68 54.89
N GLY A 346 28.32 -0.61 54.58
CA GLY A 346 28.09 -1.77 55.50
C GLY A 346 27.29 -2.88 54.81
N ALA A 347 27.78 -4.10 54.45
CA ALA A 347 28.43 -5.19 55.22
C ALA A 347 27.46 -5.89 56.22
N VAL A 348 27.33 -7.23 56.35
CA VAL A 348 28.13 -8.40 55.93
C VAL A 348 27.29 -9.72 55.92
N SER A 349 27.81 -10.82 55.31
CA SER A 349 27.48 -12.27 55.51
C SER A 349 26.03 -12.76 55.23
N ALA A 350 25.70 -13.76 54.40
CA ALA A 350 26.29 -15.04 53.94
C ALA A 350 26.06 -16.27 54.84
N ALA A 351 25.37 -17.32 54.31
CA ALA A 351 25.78 -18.75 54.27
C ALA A 351 24.63 -19.77 54.03
N ASN A 352 24.84 -20.72 53.09
CA ASN A 352 24.37 -22.13 53.02
C ASN A 352 22.85 -22.50 53.01
N ALA A 353 22.41 -23.69 52.54
CA ALA A 353 22.92 -24.68 51.54
C ALA A 353 21.88 -25.83 51.34
N GLN A 354 22.08 -26.69 50.31
CA GLN A 354 21.50 -28.05 50.13
C GLN A 354 19.97 -28.15 49.84
N ALA A 355 19.45 -29.15 49.10
CA ALA A 355 20.03 -30.13 48.15
C ALA A 355 18.92 -30.79 47.28
N GLU A 356 19.30 -31.43 46.18
CA GLU A 356 18.46 -32.30 45.32
C GLU A 356 18.39 -33.75 45.88
N PRO A 357 17.48 -34.63 45.37
CA PRO A 357 17.74 -35.43 44.14
C PRO A 357 16.50 -35.50 43.20
N GLU A 358 16.55 -35.91 41.92
CA GLU A 358 17.05 -37.16 41.28
C GLU A 358 16.28 -38.44 41.75
N ILE A 359 15.91 -39.43 40.93
CA ILE A 359 16.02 -39.70 39.47
C ILE A 359 14.58 -39.96 38.89
N ASP A 360 14.17 -40.76 37.88
CA ASP A 360 14.74 -41.82 37.01
C ASP A 360 13.96 -41.92 35.65
N VAL A 361 14.30 -42.86 34.75
CA VAL A 361 13.84 -43.01 33.34
C VAL A 361 13.33 -44.44 33.02
N GLN A 362 12.47 -44.63 31.99
CA GLN A 362 12.50 -45.85 31.12
C GLN A 362 11.69 -45.76 29.80
N ASP A 363 11.92 -46.74 28.90
CA ASP A 363 11.86 -46.64 27.42
C ASP A 363 10.83 -47.57 26.69
N ALA A 364 10.87 -47.50 25.35
CA ALA A 364 10.41 -48.46 24.32
C ALA A 364 8.94 -48.30 23.81
N ASP A 365 8.58 -48.69 22.57
CA ASP A 365 9.30 -49.54 21.58
C ASP A 365 9.04 -49.11 20.09
N VAL A 366 9.60 -49.83 19.11
CA VAL A 366 9.64 -49.51 17.66
C VAL A 366 9.08 -50.63 16.77
N ASP A 367 8.39 -50.29 15.67
CA ASP A 367 8.15 -51.20 14.53
C ASP A 367 8.21 -50.47 13.16
N GLN A 368 8.40 -51.20 12.05
CA GLN A 368 8.52 -50.67 10.68
C GLN A 368 7.70 -51.46 9.64
N GLY A 369 6.87 -50.76 8.87
CA GLY A 369 6.20 -51.27 7.67
C GLY A 369 6.41 -50.37 6.45
N LYS A 370 6.61 -50.95 5.26
CA LYS A 370 6.92 -50.22 4.00
C LYS A 370 5.76 -50.22 2.98
N PRO A 371 5.78 -49.33 1.98
CA PRO A 371 4.56 -48.80 1.36
C PRO A 371 4.01 -49.65 0.21
N ASN A 372 2.79 -49.30 -0.22
CA ASN A 372 2.19 -49.76 -1.46
C ASN A 372 1.68 -48.56 -2.27
N ASN A 373 1.70 -48.63 -3.60
CA ASN A 373 1.63 -47.45 -4.47
C ASN A 373 0.81 -47.72 -5.75
N LEU A 374 -0.31 -47.02 -5.95
CA LEU A 374 -1.12 -46.90 -7.19
C LEU A 374 -2.20 -45.81 -6.96
N PRO A 375 -2.76 -45.16 -8.01
CA PRO A 375 -3.39 -43.85 -7.88
C PRO A 375 -4.84 -43.86 -7.41
N ALA A 376 -5.19 -42.91 -6.53
CA ALA A 376 -6.57 -42.62 -6.16
C ALA A 376 -7.25 -41.70 -7.20
N GLN A 377 -8.46 -42.06 -7.62
CA GLN A 377 -9.42 -41.15 -8.23
C GLN A 377 -10.13 -40.31 -7.12
N PRO A 378 -10.72 -39.15 -7.43
CA PRO A 378 -11.25 -38.24 -6.40
C PRO A 378 -12.35 -38.89 -5.55
N GLY A 379 -12.12 -38.99 -4.24
CA GLY A 379 -13.05 -39.59 -3.30
C GLY A 379 -14.22 -38.68 -2.96
N GLN A 380 -15.41 -39.02 -3.45
CA GLN A 380 -16.68 -38.43 -2.99
C GLN A 380 -17.03 -38.96 -1.59
N ALA A 381 -16.83 -38.16 -0.53
CA ALA A 381 -17.33 -38.47 0.82
C ALA A 381 -17.26 -37.26 1.81
N VAL A 382 -17.85 -36.10 1.48
CA VAL A 382 -18.02 -34.99 2.46
C VAL A 382 -19.43 -34.36 2.35
N HIS A 383 -20.46 -35.20 2.49
CA HIS A 383 -21.82 -34.78 2.82
C HIS A 383 -22.28 -35.54 4.07
N ASP A 384 -23.19 -34.92 4.83
CA ASP A 384 -23.89 -35.40 6.05
C ASP A 384 -23.40 -34.92 7.43
N LEU A 385 -22.26 -34.21 7.53
CA LEU A 385 -22.00 -33.35 8.69
C LEU A 385 -22.58 -31.94 8.43
N PRO A 386 -23.32 -31.33 9.38
CA PRO A 386 -23.75 -29.94 9.27
C PRO A 386 -22.55 -28.98 9.21
N ASP A 387 -22.56 -28.06 8.24
CA ASP A 387 -21.63 -26.95 8.17
C ASP A 387 -21.98 -25.94 9.28
N GLU A 388 -21.37 -26.09 10.46
CA GLU A 388 -21.64 -25.24 11.64
C GLU A 388 -21.36 -23.76 11.37
N ILE A 389 -20.36 -23.46 10.53
CA ILE A 389 -20.07 -22.10 10.08
C ILE A 389 -21.24 -21.57 9.25
N ALA A 390 -21.73 -22.33 8.27
CA ALA A 390 -22.87 -21.91 7.47
C ALA A 390 -24.19 -21.82 8.25
N ALA A 391 -24.33 -22.57 9.35
CA ALA A 391 -25.46 -22.48 10.28
C ALA A 391 -25.37 -21.24 11.21
N ALA A 392 -24.17 -20.79 11.55
CA ALA A 392 -23.92 -19.66 12.44
C ALA A 392 -23.98 -18.28 11.74
N ILE A 393 -23.69 -18.21 10.43
CA ILE A 393 -23.64 -16.93 9.68
C ILE A 393 -24.99 -16.61 9.02
N GLN A 394 -25.57 -15.47 9.40
CA GLN A 394 -26.82 -14.95 8.86
C GLN A 394 -26.65 -14.36 7.43
N LEU A 395 -27.75 -14.14 6.71
CA LEU A 395 -27.75 -13.77 5.29
C LEU A 395 -27.02 -12.44 5.01
N GLU A 396 -27.16 -11.48 5.92
CA GLU A 396 -26.47 -10.19 5.96
C GLU A 396 -24.94 -10.33 6.10
N GLY A 397 -24.42 -11.43 6.63
CA GLY A 397 -22.97 -11.70 6.63
C GLY A 397 -22.44 -12.04 5.24
N TYR A 398 -23.18 -12.86 4.50
CA TYR A 398 -22.89 -13.16 3.09
C TYR A 398 -23.11 -11.95 2.17
N ARG A 399 -24.02 -11.04 2.57
CA ARG A 399 -24.31 -9.79 1.87
C ARG A 399 -23.84 -8.58 2.66
N ASP A 400 -22.52 -8.36 2.71
CA ASP A 400 -21.93 -7.22 3.44
C ASP A 400 -22.57 -5.85 3.07
N ALA A 401 -23.05 -5.67 1.84
CA ALA A 401 -23.79 -4.46 1.44
C ALA A 401 -25.11 -4.23 2.22
N ALA A 402 -25.63 -5.27 2.87
CA ALA A 402 -26.83 -5.27 3.71
C ALA A 402 -26.52 -5.50 5.22
N TYR A 403 -25.25 -5.60 5.63
CA TYR A 403 -24.88 -5.66 7.04
C TYR A 403 -24.93 -4.27 7.69
N GLU A 404 -25.91 -4.07 8.56
CA GLU A 404 -26.09 -2.83 9.33
C GLU A 404 -25.08 -2.73 10.48
N THR A 405 -24.33 -1.61 10.55
CA THR A 405 -23.42 -1.32 11.67
C THR A 405 -24.13 -0.56 12.80
N ASP A 406 -25.46 -0.67 12.86
CA ASP A 406 -26.33 0.29 13.54
C ASP A 406 -26.56 0.02 15.01
N ALA A 407 -26.44 -1.24 15.44
CA ALA A 407 -26.39 -1.59 16.85
C ALA A 407 -25.07 -1.07 17.48
N PRO A 408 -25.11 -0.34 18.61
CA PRO A 408 -23.92 0.23 19.23
C PRO A 408 -22.99 -0.86 19.77
N GLY A 409 -21.71 -0.80 19.39
CA GLY A 409 -20.68 -1.73 19.87
C GLY A 409 -19.35 -1.53 19.14
N GLN A 410 -18.24 -1.70 19.86
CA GLN A 410 -16.88 -1.41 19.35
C GLN A 410 -16.57 -2.13 18.03
N LEU A 411 -17.05 -3.36 17.86
CA LEU A 411 -16.90 -4.15 16.63
C LEU A 411 -17.62 -3.51 15.42
N ASN A 412 -18.84 -3.01 15.61
CA ASN A 412 -19.59 -2.34 14.54
C ASN A 412 -18.95 -1.00 14.15
N ASP A 413 -18.41 -0.24 15.11
CA ASP A 413 -17.64 0.98 14.83
C ASP A 413 -16.37 0.67 14.01
N ILE A 414 -15.67 -0.44 14.32
CA ILE A 414 -14.52 -0.93 13.56
C ILE A 414 -14.94 -1.34 12.14
N ILE A 415 -15.98 -2.17 11.98
CA ILE A 415 -16.50 -2.59 10.67
C ILE A 415 -16.91 -1.38 9.83
N SER A 416 -17.66 -0.44 10.41
CA SER A 416 -18.09 0.79 9.73
C SER A 416 -16.90 1.65 9.30
N SER A 417 -15.83 1.67 10.10
CA SER A 417 -14.58 2.37 9.78
C SER A 417 -13.78 1.66 8.68
N LEU A 418 -13.78 0.32 8.65
CA LEU A 418 -13.12 -0.47 7.60
C LEU A 418 -13.82 -0.31 6.24
N LYS A 419 -15.15 -0.18 6.23
CA LYS A 419 -15.97 0.05 5.02
C LYS A 419 -15.83 1.45 4.40
N SER A 420 -15.01 2.33 4.98
CA SER A 420 -14.84 3.73 4.53
C SER A 420 -13.94 3.93 3.29
N HIS A 421 -13.31 2.86 2.79
CA HIS A 421 -12.32 2.91 1.70
C HIS A 421 -11.27 4.02 1.86
N ASN A 422 -10.86 4.29 3.11
CA ASN A 422 -10.02 5.43 3.46
C ASN A 422 -8.93 5.04 4.46
N TRP A 423 -7.67 5.05 4.04
CA TRP A 423 -6.53 4.67 4.89
C TRP A 423 -6.48 5.44 6.23
N TYR A 424 -6.80 6.74 6.23
CA TYR A 424 -6.87 7.58 7.44
C TYR A 424 -7.94 7.16 8.47
N ILE A 425 -8.87 6.27 8.09
CA ILE A 425 -9.92 5.72 8.98
C ILE A 425 -9.73 4.21 9.15
N GLN A 426 -9.39 3.49 8.08
CA GLN A 426 -9.15 2.04 8.06
C GLN A 426 -7.93 1.64 8.90
N ASN A 427 -6.81 2.36 8.80
CA ASN A 427 -5.60 2.03 9.55
C ASN A 427 -5.81 2.14 11.08
N PRO A 428 -6.39 3.24 11.62
CA PRO A 428 -6.81 3.30 13.02
C PRO A 428 -7.86 2.24 13.41
N ALA A 429 -8.74 1.82 12.49
CA ALA A 429 -9.74 0.79 12.77
C ALA A 429 -9.10 -0.60 13.00
N ILE A 430 -8.10 -0.97 12.20
CA ILE A 430 -7.34 -2.21 12.42
C ILE A 430 -6.60 -2.15 13.78
N GLU A 431 -6.01 -1.01 14.13
CA GLU A 431 -5.31 -0.88 15.42
C GLU A 431 -6.25 -0.93 16.64
N LYS A 432 -7.53 -0.58 16.47
CA LYS A 432 -8.57 -0.73 17.50
C LYS A 432 -8.98 -2.18 17.76
N ILE A 433 -8.74 -3.12 16.84
CA ILE A 433 -9.08 -4.55 17.03
C ILE A 433 -8.48 -5.13 18.33
N LYS A 434 -7.37 -4.57 18.82
CA LYS A 434 -6.76 -4.96 20.10
C LYS A 434 -7.65 -4.75 21.35
N SER A 435 -8.69 -3.91 21.29
CA SER A 435 -9.62 -3.68 22.41
C SER A 435 -10.80 -4.65 22.46
N ILE A 436 -11.00 -5.47 21.42
CA ILE A 436 -12.14 -6.40 21.32
C ILE A 436 -11.74 -7.88 21.36
N LEU A 437 -10.48 -8.20 21.64
CA LEU A 437 -9.95 -9.58 21.60
C LEU A 437 -10.61 -10.55 22.59
N SER A 438 -11.20 -10.02 23.67
CA SER A 438 -11.86 -10.76 24.75
C SER A 438 -13.34 -10.39 24.91
N GLU A 439 -13.91 -9.68 23.95
CA GLU A 439 -15.32 -9.28 23.92
C GLU A 439 -16.15 -10.30 23.15
N ASP A 440 -17.41 -10.51 23.55
CA ASP A 440 -18.33 -11.42 22.86
C ASP A 440 -19.21 -10.67 21.85
N PHE A 441 -19.34 -11.24 20.64
CA PHE A 441 -20.11 -10.68 19.53
C PHE A 441 -20.65 -11.80 18.62
N PRO A 442 -21.78 -11.59 17.91
CA PRO A 442 -22.36 -12.61 17.04
C PRO A 442 -21.38 -13.14 15.97
N PRO A 443 -21.44 -14.45 15.61
CA PRO A 443 -20.64 -15.04 14.54
C PRO A 443 -20.68 -14.25 13.22
N THR A 444 -21.87 -13.79 12.82
CA THR A 444 -22.08 -12.91 11.66
C THR A 444 -21.19 -11.67 11.69
N SER A 445 -21.03 -11.03 12.86
CA SER A 445 -20.21 -9.82 13.02
C SER A 445 -18.71 -10.12 12.91
N TRP A 446 -18.24 -11.25 13.47
CA TRP A 446 -16.85 -11.69 13.32
C TRP A 446 -16.50 -12.08 11.88
N PHE A 447 -17.42 -12.74 11.18
CA PHE A 447 -17.32 -13.04 9.75
C PHE A 447 -17.23 -11.76 8.89
N VAL A 448 -18.10 -10.78 9.15
CA VAL A 448 -18.08 -9.49 8.46
C VAL A 448 -16.82 -8.68 8.79
N LEU A 449 -16.26 -8.78 10.00
CA LEU A 449 -14.94 -8.23 10.31
C LEU A 449 -13.86 -8.90 9.45
N GLY A 450 -13.84 -10.23 9.34
CA GLY A 450 -12.92 -10.98 8.50
C GLY A 450 -12.95 -10.51 7.03
N ARG A 451 -14.16 -10.39 6.46
CA ARG A 451 -14.36 -9.81 5.12
C ARG A 451 -13.75 -8.41 5.00
N ASN A 452 -14.02 -7.54 5.97
CA ASN A 452 -13.62 -6.13 5.89
C ASN A 452 -12.13 -5.88 6.19
N ILE A 453 -11.47 -6.74 6.96
CA ILE A 453 -9.99 -6.75 7.05
C ILE A 453 -9.40 -7.13 5.68
N TYR A 454 -9.91 -8.19 5.04
CA TYR A 454 -9.45 -8.62 3.72
C TYR A 454 -9.73 -7.56 2.64
N GLN A 455 -10.90 -6.91 2.70
CA GLN A 455 -11.23 -5.74 1.88
C GLN A 455 -10.18 -4.64 2.03
N ALA A 456 -9.92 -4.21 3.27
CA ALA A 456 -9.02 -3.10 3.55
C ALA A 456 -7.58 -3.41 3.10
N ALA A 457 -7.09 -4.64 3.34
CA ALA A 457 -5.79 -5.09 2.86
C ALA A 457 -5.70 -5.03 1.32
N CYS A 458 -6.71 -5.55 0.62
CA CYS A 458 -6.83 -5.45 -0.84
C CYS A 458 -7.07 -4.03 -1.36
N GLY A 459 -7.41 -3.06 -0.50
CA GLY A 459 -7.44 -1.62 -0.81
C GLY A 459 -6.14 -0.91 -0.41
N ASN A 460 -5.05 -1.67 -0.23
CA ASN A 460 -3.73 -1.23 0.21
C ASN A 460 -3.72 -0.48 1.56
N ALA A 461 -4.69 -0.68 2.45
CA ALA A 461 -4.66 -0.06 3.78
C ALA A 461 -3.58 -0.74 4.65
N GLN A 462 -2.46 -0.05 4.89
CA GLN A 462 -1.23 -0.65 5.41
C GLN A 462 -1.42 -1.52 6.66
N LYS A 463 -2.20 -1.09 7.65
CA LYS A 463 -2.37 -1.88 8.89
C LYS A 463 -3.15 -3.18 8.64
N ALA A 464 -4.02 -3.21 7.64
CA ALA A 464 -4.69 -4.44 7.20
C ALA A 464 -3.72 -5.33 6.40
N MET A 465 -2.81 -4.74 5.60
CA MET A 465 -1.72 -5.48 4.95
C MET A 465 -0.82 -6.15 6.01
N ASP A 466 -0.42 -5.41 7.05
CA ASP A 466 0.34 -5.92 8.22
C ASP A 466 -0.40 -7.07 8.93
N PHE A 467 -1.74 -6.98 9.01
CA PHE A 467 -2.57 -8.05 9.57
C PHE A 467 -2.49 -9.31 8.70
N MET A 468 -2.64 -9.18 7.38
CA MET A 468 -2.61 -10.31 6.44
C MET A 468 -1.22 -10.96 6.32
N VAL A 469 -0.14 -10.17 6.34
CA VAL A 469 1.24 -10.70 6.37
C VAL A 469 1.47 -11.58 7.60
N ASN A 470 0.91 -11.17 8.75
CA ASN A 470 1.04 -11.84 10.05
C ASN A 470 -0.16 -12.73 10.40
N LEU A 471 -0.99 -13.15 9.44
CA LEU A 471 -2.32 -13.70 9.69
C LEU A 471 -2.37 -14.82 10.76
N ASP A 472 -1.45 -15.78 10.69
CA ASP A 472 -1.36 -16.91 11.64
C ASP A 472 -1.20 -16.44 13.10
N THR A 473 -0.30 -15.47 13.35
CA THR A 473 -0.07 -14.91 14.70
C THR A 473 -1.09 -13.85 15.10
N ARG A 474 -1.85 -13.30 14.15
CA ARG A 474 -2.97 -12.38 14.43
C ARG A 474 -4.25 -13.12 14.82
N LEU A 475 -4.57 -14.23 14.16
CA LEU A 475 -5.72 -15.08 14.49
C LEU A 475 -5.54 -15.71 15.87
N LYS A 476 -4.36 -16.27 16.19
CA LYS A 476 -4.01 -16.86 17.50
C LYS A 476 -4.07 -15.92 18.72
N ARG A 477 -4.56 -14.69 18.56
CA ARG A 477 -4.87 -13.75 19.65
C ARG A 477 -6.35 -13.70 20.03
N PHE A 478 -7.21 -14.31 19.22
CA PHE A 478 -8.64 -14.47 19.49
C PHE A 478 -8.91 -15.87 20.07
N PRO A 479 -10.10 -16.10 20.64
CA PRO A 479 -10.63 -17.45 20.82
C PRO A 479 -10.61 -18.25 19.51
N GLU A 480 -10.46 -19.57 19.61
CA GLU A 480 -10.36 -20.50 18.48
C GLU A 480 -11.55 -20.35 17.51
N GLN A 481 -12.78 -20.49 18.01
CA GLN A 481 -14.00 -20.36 17.22
C GLN A 481 -14.20 -18.96 16.60
N VAL A 482 -13.70 -17.90 17.25
CA VAL A 482 -13.70 -16.53 16.68
C VAL A 482 -12.71 -16.43 15.51
N SER A 483 -11.56 -17.08 15.63
CA SER A 483 -10.57 -17.19 14.55
C SER A 483 -11.15 -17.90 13.32
N THR A 484 -11.93 -18.97 13.54
CA THR A 484 -12.69 -19.68 12.50
C THR A 484 -13.62 -18.73 11.73
N TYR A 485 -14.47 -17.97 12.42
CA TYR A 485 -15.39 -17.03 11.75
C TYR A 485 -14.65 -15.91 11.00
N ILE A 486 -13.56 -15.37 11.55
CA ILE A 486 -12.74 -14.34 10.88
C ILE A 486 -12.09 -14.91 9.61
N LEU A 487 -11.51 -16.11 9.65
CA LEU A 487 -10.90 -16.74 8.48
C LEU A 487 -11.93 -17.15 7.42
N ALA A 488 -13.10 -17.64 7.84
CA ALA A 488 -14.24 -17.88 6.96
C ALA A 488 -14.69 -16.59 6.24
N GLY A 489 -14.73 -15.46 6.96
CA GLY A 489 -15.02 -14.16 6.37
C GLY A 489 -13.97 -13.72 5.35
N MET A 490 -12.68 -13.82 5.69
CA MET A 490 -11.58 -13.47 4.77
C MET A 490 -11.62 -14.32 3.49
N THR A 491 -11.81 -15.63 3.63
CA THR A 491 -11.84 -16.57 2.50
C THR A 491 -13.10 -16.42 1.65
N TYR A 492 -14.23 -16.06 2.24
CA TYR A 492 -15.44 -15.70 1.49
C TYR A 492 -15.25 -14.43 0.66
N GLU A 493 -14.60 -13.38 1.19
CA GLU A 493 -14.36 -12.13 0.46
C GLU A 493 -13.41 -12.28 -0.76
N ILE A 494 -12.55 -13.32 -0.77
CA ILE A 494 -11.75 -13.70 -1.94
C ILE A 494 -12.68 -14.01 -3.13
N TYR A 495 -13.68 -14.88 -2.94
CA TYR A 495 -14.46 -15.43 -4.05
C TYR A 495 -15.80 -14.76 -4.28
N PHE A 496 -16.36 -14.11 -3.26
CA PHE A 496 -17.71 -13.51 -3.30
C PHE A 496 -17.67 -11.98 -3.14
N ASN A 497 -18.59 -11.31 -3.82
CA ASN A 497 -18.75 -9.86 -3.78
C ASN A 497 -19.64 -9.39 -2.61
N SER A 498 -19.86 -8.08 -2.47
CA SER A 498 -20.64 -7.50 -1.36
C SER A 498 -22.14 -7.84 -1.42
N GLN A 499 -22.64 -8.36 -2.54
CA GLN A 499 -24.01 -8.89 -2.71
C GLN A 499 -24.10 -10.41 -2.48
N GLY A 500 -22.98 -11.07 -2.15
CA GLY A 500 -22.92 -12.52 -1.93
C GLY A 500 -22.93 -13.36 -3.21
N ALA A 501 -22.74 -12.75 -4.38
CA ALA A 501 -22.57 -13.47 -5.64
C ALA A 501 -21.07 -13.77 -5.90
N LEU A 502 -20.81 -14.85 -6.66
CA LEU A 502 -19.45 -15.21 -7.11
C LEU A 502 -18.85 -14.07 -7.94
N ARG A 503 -17.53 -13.90 -7.88
CA ARG A 503 -16.79 -12.93 -8.69
C ARG A 503 -16.28 -13.56 -9.99
N ASP A 504 -16.34 -12.81 -11.08
CA ASP A 504 -15.76 -13.18 -12.39
C ASP A 504 -14.22 -13.30 -12.33
N SER A 505 -13.59 -12.61 -11.38
CA SER A 505 -12.19 -12.80 -10.99
C SER A 505 -12.08 -12.70 -9.46
N PRO A 506 -11.51 -13.70 -8.76
CA PRO A 506 -11.38 -13.63 -7.31
C PRO A 506 -10.43 -12.51 -6.87
N LYS A 507 -10.69 -11.97 -5.69
CA LYS A 507 -10.02 -10.81 -5.10
C LYS A 507 -8.65 -11.21 -4.54
N ALA A 508 -7.71 -11.42 -5.44
CA ALA A 508 -6.55 -12.27 -5.21
C ALA A 508 -5.44 -11.71 -4.31
N GLY A 509 -5.40 -10.39 -4.07
CA GLY A 509 -4.22 -9.68 -3.56
C GLY A 509 -3.58 -10.20 -2.27
N TYR A 510 -4.32 -10.91 -1.40
CA TYR A 510 -3.79 -11.50 -0.17
C TYR A 510 -4.11 -12.99 -0.01
N LEU A 511 -4.51 -13.70 -1.08
CA LEU A 511 -5.04 -15.08 -1.00
C LEU A 511 -4.03 -16.10 -0.44
N ALA A 512 -2.74 -15.87 -0.65
CA ALA A 512 -1.70 -16.85 -0.37
C ALA A 512 -1.61 -17.25 1.12
N LYS A 513 -1.95 -16.33 2.04
CA LYS A 513 -1.94 -16.57 3.50
C LYS A 513 -3.20 -17.33 3.96
N PRO A 514 -4.45 -16.89 3.67
CA PRO A 514 -5.64 -17.69 3.95
C PRO A 514 -5.61 -19.09 3.34
N LEU A 515 -5.24 -19.24 2.06
CA LEU A 515 -5.24 -20.58 1.44
C LEU A 515 -4.13 -21.50 1.99
N ALA A 516 -3.02 -20.94 2.51
CA ALA A 516 -2.02 -21.71 3.27
C ALA A 516 -2.51 -22.14 4.66
N LEU A 517 -3.44 -21.41 5.29
CA LEU A 517 -4.10 -21.85 6.52
C LEU A 517 -5.10 -22.98 6.22
N LEU A 518 -5.90 -22.86 5.15
CA LEU A 518 -6.83 -23.91 4.74
C LEU A 518 -6.15 -25.22 4.29
N ALA A 519 -4.87 -25.20 3.97
CA ALA A 519 -4.09 -26.42 3.74
C ALA A 519 -3.84 -27.23 5.03
N LYS A 520 -3.93 -26.60 6.22
CA LYS A 520 -3.80 -27.29 7.51
C LYS A 520 -5.13 -27.92 7.94
N ASP A 521 -5.06 -29.01 8.67
CA ASP A 521 -6.26 -29.66 9.23
C ASP A 521 -6.88 -28.89 10.42
N GLU A 522 -6.10 -28.01 11.05
CA GLU A 522 -6.51 -26.95 12.01
C GLU A 522 -7.69 -26.10 11.49
N TYR A 523 -7.84 -25.95 10.17
CA TYR A 523 -8.89 -25.16 9.50
C TYR A 523 -9.69 -25.99 8.49
N SER A 524 -9.83 -27.30 8.77
CA SER A 524 -10.55 -28.25 7.91
C SER A 524 -12.06 -27.95 7.79
N ASP A 525 -12.64 -27.33 8.81
CA ASP A 525 -14.00 -26.79 8.86
C ASP A 525 -14.18 -25.60 7.91
N VAL A 526 -13.30 -24.59 7.99
CA VAL A 526 -13.32 -23.43 7.08
C VAL A 526 -13.07 -23.87 5.64
N ARG A 527 -12.20 -24.87 5.43
CA ARG A 527 -11.95 -25.50 4.13
C ARG A 527 -13.21 -26.17 3.56
N ALA A 528 -13.98 -26.88 4.40
CA ALA A 528 -15.24 -27.48 3.98
C ALA A 528 -16.30 -26.41 3.66
N PHE A 529 -16.47 -25.41 4.54
CA PHE A 529 -17.38 -24.28 4.35
C PHE A 529 -17.14 -23.56 3.02
N ILE A 530 -15.92 -23.11 2.73
CA ILE A 530 -15.68 -22.31 1.52
C ILE A 530 -15.80 -23.13 0.23
N ARG A 531 -15.41 -24.42 0.25
CA ARG A 531 -15.62 -25.33 -0.88
C ARG A 531 -17.13 -25.56 -1.13
N SER A 532 -17.90 -25.80 -0.07
CA SER A 532 -19.37 -25.94 -0.13
C SER A 532 -20.05 -24.70 -0.73
N LYS A 533 -19.63 -23.49 -0.35
CA LYS A 533 -20.14 -22.23 -0.95
C LYS A 533 -19.73 -22.07 -2.42
N LEU A 534 -18.50 -22.45 -2.79
CA LEU A 534 -18.01 -22.39 -4.18
C LEU A 534 -18.76 -23.37 -5.10
N GLU A 535 -19.03 -24.59 -4.63
CA GLU A 535 -19.82 -25.59 -5.34
C GLU A 535 -21.27 -25.15 -5.53
N GLN A 536 -21.92 -24.65 -4.46
CA GLN A 536 -23.27 -24.06 -4.52
C GLN A 536 -23.38 -22.87 -5.50
N ALA A 537 -22.26 -22.21 -5.80
CA ALA A 537 -22.18 -21.07 -6.71
C ALA A 537 -21.72 -21.43 -8.14
N GLY A 538 -21.44 -22.71 -8.44
CA GLY A 538 -20.97 -23.14 -9.75
C GLY A 538 -19.55 -22.66 -10.09
N ALA A 539 -18.66 -22.52 -9.11
CA ALA A 539 -17.31 -22.00 -9.34
C ALA A 539 -16.37 -23.06 -9.95
N HIS A 540 -15.81 -22.78 -11.12
CA HIS A 540 -14.81 -23.62 -11.81
C HIS A 540 -13.40 -23.02 -11.63
N LEU A 541 -12.55 -23.64 -10.80
CA LEU A 541 -11.24 -23.09 -10.42
C LEU A 541 -10.06 -23.99 -10.85
N TYR A 542 -8.91 -23.36 -11.17
CA TYR A 542 -7.64 -24.08 -11.39
C TYR A 542 -7.02 -24.61 -10.09
N PHE A 543 -7.42 -24.05 -8.95
CA PHE A 543 -6.97 -24.40 -7.60
C PHE A 543 -8.12 -24.09 -6.64
N TYR A 544 -8.63 -25.10 -5.92
CA TYR A 544 -9.65 -24.91 -4.91
C TYR A 544 -9.01 -24.62 -3.53
N PRO A 545 -9.73 -23.92 -2.64
CA PRO A 545 -9.22 -23.62 -1.30
C PRO A 545 -8.81 -24.90 -0.55
N GLY A 546 -7.56 -24.98 -0.10
CA GLY A 546 -7.02 -26.16 0.59
C GLY A 546 -6.57 -27.31 -0.32
N ASP A 547 -6.35 -27.07 -1.62
CA ASP A 547 -5.60 -27.99 -2.48
C ASP A 547 -4.11 -28.01 -2.11
N ASP A 548 -3.46 -29.17 -2.20
CA ASP A 548 -2.03 -29.39 -1.92
C ASP A 548 -1.18 -29.44 -3.21
N ARG A 549 -1.80 -29.76 -4.33
CA ARG A 549 -1.14 -30.02 -5.61
C ARG A 549 -0.50 -28.77 -6.22
N LYS A 550 0.80 -28.86 -6.47
CA LYS A 550 1.55 -27.87 -7.25
C LYS A 550 1.22 -27.93 -8.75
N ARG A 551 1.29 -26.76 -9.39
CA ARG A 551 1.11 -26.49 -10.83
C ARG A 551 2.45 -26.07 -11.43
N THR A 552 2.74 -26.53 -12.64
CA THR A 552 4.00 -26.21 -13.33
C THR A 552 3.77 -25.12 -14.38
N VAL A 553 4.51 -24.03 -14.29
CA VAL A 553 4.55 -22.93 -15.25
C VAL A 553 5.83 -23.02 -16.06
N VAL A 554 5.74 -23.05 -17.39
CA VAL A 554 6.88 -23.11 -18.31
C VAL A 554 6.92 -21.86 -19.18
N VAL A 555 8.03 -21.12 -19.13
CA VAL A 555 8.25 -19.89 -19.92
C VAL A 555 9.32 -20.14 -20.97
N GLN A 556 9.02 -19.84 -22.24
CA GLN A 556 9.93 -19.95 -23.37
C GLN A 556 10.32 -18.57 -23.91
N SER A 557 11.61 -18.37 -24.21
CA SER A 557 12.12 -17.07 -24.67
C SER A 557 13.42 -17.15 -25.49
N HIS A 558 13.67 -16.15 -26.32
CA HIS A 558 14.91 -15.95 -27.09
C HIS A 558 15.56 -14.61 -26.73
N PRO A 559 16.85 -14.39 -27.01
CA PRO A 559 17.47 -13.06 -26.90
C PRO A 559 16.67 -12.01 -27.68
N SER A 560 16.63 -10.77 -27.19
CA SER A 560 16.15 -9.64 -27.97
C SER A 560 17.33 -9.00 -28.72
N GLU A 561 17.13 -8.66 -29.98
CA GLU A 561 18.03 -7.73 -30.66
C GLU A 561 17.78 -6.31 -30.10
N THR A 562 18.86 -5.55 -29.93
CA THR A 562 18.89 -4.19 -29.39
C THR A 562 20.22 -3.54 -29.79
N ASP A 563 20.19 -2.27 -30.18
CA ASP A 563 21.40 -1.52 -30.56
C ASP A 563 22.32 -1.23 -29.35
N ASP A 564 21.78 -1.31 -28.12
CA ASP A 564 22.54 -1.06 -26.90
C ASP A 564 23.30 -2.32 -26.41
N ILE A 565 24.61 -2.32 -26.65
CA ILE A 565 25.51 -3.48 -26.50
C ILE A 565 25.68 -3.90 -25.01
N LEU A 566 25.38 -3.02 -24.06
CA LEU A 566 25.56 -3.27 -22.63
C LEU A 566 24.41 -4.05 -21.96
N ASP A 567 23.27 -4.20 -22.64
CA ASP A 567 22.04 -4.78 -22.08
C ASP A 567 21.41 -5.91 -22.90
N ALA A 568 21.99 -6.26 -24.06
CA ALA A 568 21.50 -7.33 -24.94
C ALA A 568 21.31 -8.68 -24.22
N ASP A 569 22.23 -9.08 -23.34
CA ASP A 569 22.12 -10.33 -22.56
C ASP A 569 21.03 -10.29 -21.48
N LYS A 570 20.59 -9.09 -21.06
CA LYS A 570 19.58 -8.91 -20.00
C LYS A 570 18.13 -8.87 -20.53
N ARG A 571 17.91 -8.76 -21.85
CA ARG A 571 16.56 -8.57 -22.42
C ARG A 571 16.18 -9.68 -23.41
N ARG A 572 15.01 -10.31 -23.21
CA ARG A 572 14.56 -11.49 -23.98
C ARG A 572 13.12 -11.36 -24.47
N ARG A 573 12.84 -11.75 -25.72
CA ARG A 573 11.47 -11.78 -26.28
C ARG A 573 10.80 -13.13 -25.99
N LEU A 574 9.58 -13.11 -25.46
CA LEU A 574 8.80 -14.30 -25.10
C LEU A 574 8.25 -15.02 -26.33
N SER A 575 8.13 -16.35 -26.25
CA SER A 575 7.46 -17.19 -27.28
C SER A 575 6.33 -18.06 -26.74
N SER A 576 6.34 -18.41 -25.45
CA SER A 576 5.32 -19.27 -24.86
C SER A 576 5.28 -19.10 -23.34
N ILE A 577 4.10 -19.16 -22.74
CA ILE A 577 3.92 -19.29 -21.29
C ILE A 577 2.80 -20.31 -21.08
N THR A 578 3.13 -21.48 -20.53
CA THR A 578 2.14 -22.54 -20.30
C THR A 578 1.97 -22.88 -18.82
N ILE A 579 0.78 -23.32 -18.40
CA ILE A 579 0.50 -23.86 -17.07
C ILE A 579 -0.11 -25.26 -17.16
N ASP A 580 0.51 -26.25 -16.50
CA ASP A 580 0.20 -27.69 -16.64
C ASP A 580 0.07 -28.14 -18.13
N GLY A 581 0.83 -27.49 -19.02
CA GLY A 581 0.82 -27.71 -20.48
C GLY A 581 -0.17 -26.87 -21.30
N ARG A 582 -1.05 -26.08 -20.68
CA ARG A 582 -2.00 -25.18 -21.37
C ARG A 582 -1.37 -23.82 -21.66
N GLN A 583 -1.42 -23.33 -22.91
CA GLN A 583 -0.93 -22.02 -23.30
C GLN A 583 -1.76 -20.88 -22.69
N ILE A 584 -1.10 -19.85 -22.14
CA ILE A 584 -1.71 -18.62 -21.60
C ILE A 584 -1.07 -17.32 -22.13
N LEU A 585 -0.11 -17.43 -23.06
CA LEU A 585 0.30 -16.36 -23.97
C LEU A 585 -0.44 -16.52 -25.30
N VAL A 586 -1.29 -15.56 -25.68
CA VAL A 586 -2.27 -15.69 -26.77
C VAL A 586 -2.14 -14.60 -27.83
N ASP A 587 -2.53 -14.91 -29.06
CA ASP A 587 -2.48 -13.99 -30.22
C ASP A 587 -3.75 -13.10 -30.34
N VAL A 588 -4.52 -12.93 -29.25
CA VAL A 588 -5.83 -12.25 -29.23
C VAL A 588 -5.85 -11.10 -28.23
N GLN A 589 -6.08 -9.89 -28.73
CA GLN A 589 -6.24 -8.68 -27.93
C GLN A 589 -7.46 -8.81 -26.98
N PRO A 590 -7.34 -8.43 -25.69
CA PRO A 590 -8.47 -8.46 -24.75
C PRO A 590 -9.64 -7.59 -25.19
N GLU A 591 -10.87 -8.12 -25.11
CA GLU A 591 -12.11 -7.41 -25.45
C GLU A 591 -12.54 -6.36 -24.39
N ASN A 592 -11.89 -6.34 -23.21
CA ASN A 592 -12.16 -5.43 -22.10
C ASN A 592 -10.91 -4.60 -21.75
N ASP A 593 -11.07 -3.27 -21.62
CA ASP A 593 -10.00 -2.34 -21.22
C ASP A 593 -9.37 -2.66 -19.85
N GLU A 594 -10.11 -3.27 -18.92
CA GLU A 594 -9.59 -3.62 -17.58
C GLU A 594 -8.34 -4.52 -17.63
N LEU A 595 -8.22 -5.38 -18.64
CA LEU A 595 -7.06 -6.25 -18.83
C LEU A 595 -5.90 -5.55 -19.56
N LEU A 596 -6.14 -4.47 -20.31
CA LEU A 596 -5.08 -3.70 -20.95
C LEU A 596 -4.22 -2.93 -19.94
N THR A 597 -4.77 -2.60 -18.75
CA THR A 597 -4.07 -1.88 -17.67
C THR A 597 -2.84 -2.59 -17.09
N ARG A 598 -2.61 -3.88 -17.39
CA ARG A 598 -1.48 -4.67 -16.85
C ARG A 598 -0.28 -4.84 -17.79
N TYR A 599 -0.20 -4.05 -18.86
CA TYR A 599 0.95 -4.08 -19.76
C TYR A 599 2.21 -3.47 -19.13
N ARG A 600 3.01 -4.31 -18.45
CA ARG A 600 4.39 -3.95 -18.10
C ARG A 600 5.24 -3.99 -19.37
N ALA A 601 6.05 -2.95 -19.61
CA ALA A 601 6.97 -2.90 -20.76
C ALA A 601 8.06 -3.99 -20.72
N SER A 602 8.30 -4.57 -19.54
CA SER A 602 8.96 -5.87 -19.40
C SER A 602 8.56 -6.56 -18.09
N TYR A 603 8.78 -7.88 -18.02
CA TYR A 603 8.45 -8.74 -16.89
C TYR A 603 9.72 -9.42 -16.38
N SER A 604 9.89 -9.53 -15.07
CA SER A 604 10.80 -10.53 -14.48
C SER A 604 10.14 -11.91 -14.46
N ALA A 605 10.93 -12.95 -14.13
CA ALA A 605 10.40 -14.28 -13.83
C ALA A 605 9.37 -14.27 -12.66
N THR A 606 9.47 -13.29 -11.75
CA THR A 606 8.54 -13.10 -10.64
C THR A 606 7.21 -12.52 -11.13
N ASP A 607 7.24 -11.45 -11.92
CA ASP A 607 6.05 -10.75 -12.42
C ASP A 607 5.10 -11.68 -13.18
N ILE A 608 5.65 -12.58 -14.03
CA ILE A 608 4.88 -13.61 -14.75
C ILE A 608 4.08 -14.49 -13.79
N LEU A 609 4.70 -14.92 -12.70
CA LEU A 609 4.10 -15.86 -11.75
C LEU A 609 3.16 -15.17 -10.76
N ASP A 610 3.42 -13.90 -10.44
CA ASP A 610 2.58 -13.09 -9.57
C ASP A 610 1.27 -12.72 -10.31
N ASP A 611 1.34 -12.40 -11.61
CA ASP A 611 0.16 -12.22 -12.46
C ASP A 611 -0.64 -13.52 -12.65
N ILE A 612 0.01 -14.68 -12.79
CA ILE A 612 -0.66 -16.00 -12.79
C ILE A 612 -1.30 -16.27 -11.43
N SER A 613 -0.59 -16.01 -10.33
CA SER A 613 -1.08 -16.20 -8.96
C SER A 613 -2.31 -15.34 -8.67
N ALA A 614 -2.28 -14.09 -9.12
CA ALA A 614 -3.40 -13.17 -9.03
C ALA A 614 -4.59 -13.62 -9.89
N THR A 615 -4.36 -13.94 -11.17
CA THR A 615 -5.44 -14.07 -12.15
C THR A 615 -6.07 -15.47 -12.18
N LEU A 616 -5.30 -16.51 -11.85
CA LEU A 616 -5.83 -17.89 -11.70
C LEU A 616 -6.15 -18.25 -10.25
N SER A 617 -5.88 -17.36 -9.29
CA SER A 617 -6.05 -17.57 -7.84
C SER A 617 -5.28 -18.75 -7.25
N ILE A 618 -4.17 -19.11 -7.89
CA ILE A 618 -3.28 -20.21 -7.46
C ILE A 618 -2.23 -19.61 -6.50
N PRO A 619 -2.11 -20.05 -5.24
CA PRO A 619 -1.11 -19.53 -4.32
C PRO A 619 0.31 -19.61 -4.88
N ARG A 620 1.12 -18.60 -4.61
CA ARG A 620 2.50 -18.52 -5.14
C ARG A 620 3.38 -19.72 -4.76
N TRP A 621 3.11 -20.36 -3.61
CA TRP A 621 3.78 -21.59 -3.16
C TRP A 621 3.32 -22.87 -3.89
N ALA A 622 2.16 -22.82 -4.55
CA ALA A 622 1.63 -23.88 -5.40
C ALA A 622 2.09 -23.75 -6.86
N LEU A 623 2.74 -22.65 -7.26
CA LEU A 623 3.34 -22.48 -8.58
C LEU A 623 4.82 -22.93 -8.59
N THR A 624 5.21 -23.69 -9.61
CA THR A 624 6.60 -24.12 -9.86
C THR A 624 7.05 -23.63 -11.24
N LEU A 625 8.10 -22.83 -11.31
CA LEU A 625 8.60 -22.26 -12.57
C LEU A 625 9.62 -23.18 -13.25
N GLN A 626 9.58 -23.19 -14.58
CA GLN A 626 10.64 -23.68 -15.45
C GLN A 626 10.92 -22.63 -16.54
N LEU A 627 12.19 -22.25 -16.70
CA LEU A 627 12.64 -21.32 -17.74
C LEU A 627 13.32 -22.11 -18.87
N ALA A 628 12.95 -21.83 -20.11
CA ALA A 628 13.47 -22.51 -21.30
C ALA A 628 13.97 -21.50 -22.36
N PRO A 629 15.29 -21.31 -22.50
CA PRO A 629 16.37 -21.86 -21.67
C PRO A 629 16.37 -21.30 -20.25
N GLU A 630 17.16 -21.90 -19.35
CA GLU A 630 17.48 -21.26 -18.07
C GLU A 630 18.22 -19.94 -18.31
N VAL A 631 17.92 -18.94 -17.47
CA VAL A 631 18.46 -17.58 -17.56
C VAL A 631 18.65 -16.99 -16.16
N ASP A 632 19.48 -15.96 -16.04
CA ASP A 632 19.73 -15.27 -14.77
C ASP A 632 18.49 -14.51 -14.26
N THR A 633 18.42 -14.31 -12.94
CA THR A 633 17.33 -13.58 -12.27
C THR A 633 17.19 -12.11 -12.65
N SER A 634 18.24 -11.48 -13.18
CA SER A 634 18.21 -10.10 -13.67
C SER A 634 17.56 -9.94 -15.05
N VAL A 635 17.26 -11.04 -15.75
CA VAL A 635 16.72 -11.00 -17.11
C VAL A 635 15.28 -10.50 -17.14
N ARG A 636 15.04 -9.52 -18.02
CA ARG A 636 13.73 -8.94 -18.34
C ARG A 636 13.16 -9.55 -19.63
N PHE A 637 11.95 -10.09 -19.51
CA PHE A 637 11.15 -10.65 -20.59
C PHE A 637 10.26 -9.59 -21.22
N VAL A 638 10.18 -9.55 -22.55
CA VAL A 638 9.33 -8.64 -23.33
C VAL A 638 8.26 -9.46 -24.05
N ILE A 639 7.01 -9.05 -23.94
CA ILE A 639 5.89 -9.63 -24.69
C ILE A 639 5.98 -9.15 -26.15
N PRO A 640 5.85 -10.03 -27.16
CA PRO A 640 5.75 -9.64 -28.55
C PRO A 640 4.57 -8.67 -28.83
N ASP A 641 4.77 -7.72 -29.73
CA ASP A 641 3.80 -6.67 -30.10
C ASP A 641 2.45 -7.24 -30.64
N ASP A 642 2.50 -8.49 -31.12
CA ASP A 642 1.42 -9.28 -31.69
C ASP A 642 0.77 -10.27 -30.70
N ARG A 643 1.13 -10.21 -29.40
CA ARG A 643 0.71 -11.18 -28.38
C ARG A 643 0.33 -10.54 -27.06
N TRP A 644 -0.56 -11.23 -26.32
CA TRP A 644 -1.07 -10.83 -25.01
C TRP A 644 -0.91 -11.94 -23.98
N PHE A 645 -0.44 -11.58 -22.79
CA PHE A 645 -0.36 -12.49 -21.65
C PHE A 645 -1.68 -12.46 -20.88
N THR A 646 -2.53 -13.47 -21.10
CA THR A 646 -3.85 -13.55 -20.43
C THR A 646 -4.03 -14.92 -19.77
N PRO A 647 -3.63 -15.08 -18.49
CA PRO A 647 -4.18 -16.17 -17.68
C PRO A 647 -5.70 -15.97 -17.58
N ARG A 648 -6.49 -17.02 -17.84
CA ARG A 648 -7.95 -16.99 -17.72
C ARG A 648 -8.44 -18.17 -16.87
N ILE A 649 -9.55 -17.97 -16.14
CA ILE A 649 -10.24 -19.02 -15.39
C ILE A 649 -10.76 -20.10 -16.37
N ALA A 650 -10.87 -21.35 -15.91
CA ALA A 650 -11.26 -22.48 -16.75
C ALA A 650 -12.75 -22.41 -17.13
N GLY A 651 -13.03 -22.21 -18.41
CA GLY A 651 -14.39 -22.34 -18.97
C GLY A 651 -14.72 -23.78 -19.35
N GLU A 652 -16.00 -24.12 -19.40
CA GLU A 652 -16.48 -25.47 -19.77
C GLU A 652 -16.18 -25.86 -21.24
N ALA A 653 -15.78 -24.90 -22.08
CA ALA A 653 -15.61 -25.07 -23.53
C ALA A 653 -14.32 -25.81 -23.96
N ASP A 654 -13.30 -25.91 -23.08
CA ASP A 654 -11.99 -26.49 -23.42
C ASP A 654 -11.99 -28.05 -23.53
N GLY A 655 -13.17 -28.68 -23.52
CA GLY A 655 -13.34 -30.14 -23.45
C GLY A 655 -13.51 -30.89 -24.77
N ALA A 656 -13.63 -30.20 -25.91
CA ALA A 656 -14.05 -30.83 -27.17
C ALA A 656 -13.36 -30.28 -28.44
N GLY A 657 -12.10 -30.68 -28.70
CA GLY A 657 -11.41 -30.37 -29.95
C GLY A 657 -10.04 -31.01 -30.08
N GLY A 658 -9.95 -32.21 -30.67
CA GLY A 658 -8.64 -32.86 -30.89
C GLY A 658 -8.61 -34.36 -31.22
N ALA A 659 -9.72 -34.98 -31.64
CA ALA A 659 -9.77 -36.42 -31.95
C ALA A 659 -10.84 -36.79 -33.00
N ALA A 660 -10.74 -36.24 -34.21
CA ALA A 660 -11.42 -36.69 -35.43
C ALA A 660 -10.61 -36.28 -36.66
#